data_AF-A0A836W6S4-F1
#
_entry.id   AF-A0A836W6S4-F1
#
_cell.length_a   1.000
_cell.length_b   1.000
_cell.length_c   1.000
_cell.angle_alpha   90.00
_cell.angle_beta   90.00
_cell.angle_gamma   90.00
#
_symmetry.space_group_name_H-M   'P 1'
#
loop_
_entity.id
_entity.type
_entity.pdbx_description
1 polymer ?
#
loop_
_entity_poly.entity_id
_entity_poly.type
_entity_poly.pdbx_seq_one_letter_code
_entity_poly.pdbx_strand_id
1 'polypeptide(L)'
;MLNFNTVTRPWLRAEGSSPRRATVNYSGGTHCLMVLEKFESEQAHAYRLHKTPASILLVAPTPAQLLTRCEKTLRQLQSEQGEQHYAKQVDYYHDLDIPISAARVGFMAHSLQEACQGLQITLDLLKEGTTAESFEHPKGIYYRKTGLETEGKVVALFAGQGSQYLGMGQHIALNFPPFQQAYADMDKVLIKAGLPPISNCVYPHPVFEAAQKEAQISTLQQTENAQPAIGTFSVGLYKILEQAGFRADFVAGHSFGELTALWAASVLNDDDYFFLIQARGQAMAAPQASHFDTGTMLAVTGDISGIQNVVKSIPNVSIANWNANNQVVLAATRLEIAKIRKILKAHGYSVTLLPVSAAFHTPLVAHAQKPFAEALKTVTFKRPKIPVYSNINGQIYPNHADDIQQLLALHMLNPVLFKQEIENLYAGGGNFFIEFGPQNILTNLVKNILEGKPHFAVALNASQKKDSDEQLRDAIIQLRVAGLALHNLEPFKSPRTAFQNEAITESTVQGSESVSEQAAFEQALQNKHQENSPIESDSRLENPSTPAATFSSREQTSAAITKSVENRQQVSKQNSTAFTPHQGEALHIVHQDYLNNMREYTQQFFQLIQQQYALLKDSENPAMLESFERSIGYLHEHQAQTQRVHEQYLKNQVNSSQSILQWKQHSALHDGESTPPISKLPTEESALQVVSSISKPTSSEL
;
A
#
# COMPACT_ATOMS: atom_id res chain seq x y z
N MET A 1 -21.31 14.97 -6.93
CA MET A 1 -20.93 13.74 -7.66
C MET A 1 -20.64 12.68 -6.62
N LEU A 2 -21.34 11.53 -6.67
CA LEU A 2 -21.13 10.42 -5.74
C LEU A 2 -20.08 9.48 -6.35
N ASN A 3 -19.02 9.17 -5.61
CA ASN A 3 -17.96 8.27 -6.08
C ASN A 3 -18.03 6.95 -5.32
N PHE A 4 -17.95 5.83 -6.04
CA PHE A 4 -17.91 4.49 -5.45
C PHE A 4 -16.45 4.01 -5.35
N ASN A 5 -16.01 3.65 -4.14
CA ASN A 5 -14.70 3.03 -3.96
C ASN A 5 -14.79 1.54 -4.30
N THR A 6 -14.23 1.14 -5.45
CA THR A 6 -14.08 -0.28 -5.84
C THR A 6 -12.80 -0.91 -5.31
N VAL A 7 -11.88 -0.11 -4.80
CA VAL A 7 -10.61 -0.53 -4.17
C VAL A 7 -10.38 0.26 -2.88
N THR A 8 -9.72 -0.38 -1.90
CA THR A 8 -9.39 0.24 -0.60
C THR A 8 -8.48 1.43 -0.79
N ARG A 9 -8.90 2.66 -0.47
CA ARG A 9 -8.08 3.86 -0.65
C ARG A 9 -7.72 4.53 0.68
N PRO A 10 -6.48 5.02 0.85
CA PRO A 10 -6.13 5.93 1.93
C PRO A 10 -7.04 7.17 1.93
N TRP A 11 -7.62 7.48 3.09
CA TRP A 11 -8.36 8.73 3.29
C TRP A 11 -7.42 9.77 3.90
N LEU A 12 -6.50 10.25 3.05
CA LEU A 12 -5.51 11.27 3.41
C LEU A 12 -6.15 12.65 3.45
N ARG A 13 -5.54 13.54 4.24
CA ARG A 13 -5.98 14.91 4.43
C ARG A 13 -4.75 15.79 4.60
N ALA A 14 -4.84 17.01 4.09
CA ALA A 14 -3.88 18.04 4.45
C ALA A 14 -3.96 18.34 5.95
N GLU A 15 -2.81 18.64 6.53
CA GLU A 15 -2.68 19.08 7.92
C GLU A 15 -3.56 20.32 8.18
N GLY A 16 -4.27 20.35 9.30
CA GLY A 16 -5.15 21.47 9.68
C GLY A 16 -6.54 21.49 9.00
N SER A 17 -6.88 20.50 8.18
CA SER A 17 -8.24 20.36 7.64
C SER A 17 -9.23 19.75 8.66
N SER A 18 -10.54 19.86 8.43
CA SER A 18 -11.60 19.34 9.33
C SER A 18 -11.39 17.85 9.73
N PRO A 19 -12.08 17.30 10.74
CA PRO A 19 -11.99 15.87 11.01
C PRO A 19 -12.67 15.02 9.92
N ARG A 20 -12.22 13.76 9.76
CA ARG A 20 -12.87 12.79 8.86
C ARG A 20 -14.25 12.45 9.42
N ARG A 21 -15.28 12.50 8.57
CA ARG A 21 -16.66 12.22 8.94
C ARG A 21 -17.28 11.21 8.00
N ALA A 22 -17.82 10.13 8.55
CA ALA A 22 -18.55 9.12 7.80
C ALA A 22 -19.99 9.06 8.29
N THR A 23 -20.92 8.69 7.42
CA THR A 23 -22.30 8.40 7.81
C THR A 23 -22.56 6.91 7.67
N VAL A 24 -23.26 6.33 8.65
CA VAL A 24 -23.75 4.96 8.60
C VAL A 24 -25.26 5.04 8.54
N ASN A 25 -25.84 4.46 7.49
CA ASN A 25 -27.28 4.38 7.31
C ASN A 25 -27.71 2.92 7.55
N TYR A 26 -28.69 2.72 8.42
CA TYR A 26 -29.34 1.44 8.66
C TYR A 26 -30.84 1.59 8.39
N SER A 27 -31.38 0.72 7.54
CA SER A 27 -32.81 0.64 7.23
C SER A 27 -33.26 -0.80 7.43
N GLY A 28 -34.15 -1.01 8.40
CA GLY A 28 -34.70 -2.33 8.76
C GLY A 28 -36.10 -2.20 9.39
N GLY A 29 -36.91 -1.27 8.88
CA GLY A 29 -38.23 -0.87 9.42
C GLY A 29 -38.22 0.47 10.16
N THR A 30 -37.11 0.83 10.82
CA THR A 30 -36.83 2.19 11.32
C THR A 30 -35.55 2.69 10.68
N HIS A 31 -35.56 3.92 10.17
CA HIS A 31 -34.37 4.55 9.59
C HIS A 31 -33.51 5.13 10.71
N CYS A 32 -32.27 4.65 10.81
CA CYS A 32 -31.27 5.20 11.71
C CYS A 32 -30.09 5.73 10.90
N LEU A 33 -29.75 7.00 11.11
CA LEU A 33 -28.57 7.64 10.53
C LEU A 33 -27.62 8.00 11.67
N MET A 34 -26.42 7.45 11.63
CA MET A 34 -25.34 7.78 12.56
C MET A 34 -24.26 8.57 11.82
N VAL A 35 -23.82 9.69 12.39
CA VAL A 35 -22.66 10.45 11.90
C VAL A 35 -21.48 10.13 12.80
N LEU A 36 -20.43 9.58 12.21
CA LEU A 36 -19.18 9.25 12.88
C LEU A 36 -18.14 10.33 12.55
N GLU A 37 -17.40 10.79 13.55
CA GLU A 37 -16.27 11.68 13.38
C GLU A 37 -15.01 11.01 13.96
N LYS A 38 -13.85 11.21 13.31
CA LYS A 38 -12.57 10.74 13.85
C LYS A 38 -12.31 11.38 15.21
N PHE A 39 -12.06 10.57 16.23
CA PHE A 39 -11.89 11.00 17.62
C PHE A 39 -10.68 11.93 17.84
N GLU A 40 -9.51 11.62 17.28
CA GLU A 40 -8.28 12.41 17.46
C GLU A 40 -7.66 12.83 16.11
N SER A 41 -7.04 14.00 16.06
CA SER A 41 -6.33 14.51 14.89
C SER A 41 -5.06 13.69 14.59
N GLU A 42 -4.27 13.39 15.62
CA GLU A 42 -2.99 12.65 15.53
C GLU A 42 -3.15 11.17 15.93
N GLN A 43 -2.43 10.26 15.29
CA GLN A 43 -2.40 8.85 15.67
C GLN A 43 -1.04 8.52 16.30
N ALA A 44 -0.95 8.66 17.62
CA ALA A 44 0.27 8.38 18.40
C ALA A 44 0.28 6.99 19.05
N HIS A 45 -0.82 6.24 18.97
CA HIS A 45 -1.00 4.96 19.66
C HIS A 45 -1.38 3.84 18.70
N ALA A 46 -1.22 2.61 19.17
CA ALA A 46 -1.57 1.41 18.44
C ALA A 46 -3.08 1.37 18.13
N TYR A 47 -3.44 1.34 16.85
CA TYR A 47 -4.83 1.46 16.38
C TYR A 47 -5.22 0.38 15.36
N ARG A 48 -4.23 -0.30 14.77
CA ARG A 48 -4.49 -1.25 13.68
C ARG A 48 -5.12 -2.52 14.22
N LEU A 49 -6.36 -2.77 13.79
CA LEU A 49 -7.15 -3.96 14.12
C LEU A 49 -7.14 -5.03 13.02
N HIS A 50 -6.90 -4.64 11.76
CA HIS A 50 -6.86 -5.60 10.66
C HIS A 50 -5.56 -6.43 10.69
N LYS A 51 -5.62 -7.65 10.16
CA LYS A 51 -4.46 -8.54 10.10
C LYS A 51 -3.52 -8.09 8.98
N THR A 52 -2.25 -7.90 9.31
CA THR A 52 -1.15 -7.78 8.36
C THR A 52 -0.34 -9.08 8.34
N PRO A 53 0.44 -9.31 7.28
CA PRO A 53 1.32 -10.48 7.21
C PRO A 53 2.37 -10.42 8.32
N ALA A 54 2.58 -11.55 8.98
CA ALA A 54 3.50 -11.65 10.09
C ALA A 54 4.93 -11.88 9.61
N SER A 55 5.88 -11.22 10.26
CA SER A 55 7.30 -11.51 10.09
C SER A 55 7.69 -12.67 11.00
N ILE A 56 8.13 -13.77 10.42
CA ILE A 56 8.74 -14.89 11.14
C ILE A 56 10.24 -14.75 11.01
N LEU A 57 10.94 -14.67 12.14
CA LEU A 57 12.40 -14.62 12.21
C LEU A 57 12.81 -15.68 13.23
N LEU A 58 13.86 -16.45 12.96
CA LEU A 58 14.45 -17.35 13.95
C LEU A 58 15.95 -17.12 13.96
N VAL A 59 16.51 -17.11 15.17
CA VAL A 59 17.93 -16.84 15.42
C VAL A 59 18.45 -17.89 16.38
N ALA A 60 19.68 -18.35 16.16
CA ALA A 60 20.42 -19.17 17.10
C ALA A 60 21.94 -18.93 16.95
N PRO A 61 22.76 -19.19 17.97
CA PRO A 61 24.20 -18.95 17.89
C PRO A 61 24.92 -19.71 16.76
N THR A 62 24.41 -20.86 16.31
CA THR A 62 25.05 -21.69 15.28
C THR A 62 24.07 -22.31 14.28
N PRO A 63 24.56 -22.71 13.08
CA PRO A 63 23.99 -23.67 12.15
C PRO A 63 22.95 -24.64 12.70
N ALA A 64 23.53 -25.57 13.46
CA ALA A 64 22.85 -26.72 14.03
C ALA A 64 21.81 -26.31 15.07
N GLN A 65 22.10 -25.30 15.89
CA GLN A 65 21.13 -24.81 16.87
C GLN A 65 19.95 -24.11 16.19
N LEU A 66 20.17 -23.42 15.07
CA LEU A 66 19.08 -22.84 14.28
C LEU A 66 18.19 -23.93 13.70
N LEU A 67 18.78 -24.99 13.15
CA LEU A 67 18.04 -26.16 12.67
C LEU A 67 17.17 -26.76 13.79
N THR A 68 17.74 -27.04 14.97
CA THR A 68 17.00 -27.53 16.13
C THR A 68 15.89 -26.57 16.57
N ARG A 69 16.14 -25.25 16.51
CA ARG A 69 15.15 -24.22 16.83
C ARG A 69 14.00 -24.24 15.83
N CYS A 70 14.27 -24.32 14.54
CA CYS A 70 13.25 -24.45 13.50
C CYS A 70 12.39 -25.71 13.69
N GLU A 71 13.00 -26.87 13.99
CA GLU A 71 12.27 -28.12 14.24
C GLU A 71 11.38 -28.04 15.48
N LYS A 72 11.88 -27.41 16.55
CA LYS A 72 11.08 -27.15 17.77
C LYS A 72 9.91 -26.23 17.48
N THR A 73 10.14 -25.11 16.79
CA THR A 73 9.09 -24.14 16.45
C THR A 73 8.05 -24.79 15.55
N LEU A 74 8.43 -25.56 14.53
CA LEU A 74 7.48 -26.25 13.65
C LEU A 74 6.57 -27.21 14.44
N ARG A 75 7.13 -28.01 15.34
CA ARG A 75 6.33 -28.90 16.23
C ARG A 75 5.36 -28.12 17.12
N GLN A 76 5.77 -26.96 17.64
CA GLN A 76 4.90 -26.10 18.44
C GLN A 76 3.75 -25.52 17.61
N LEU A 77 4.05 -25.05 16.40
CA LEU A 77 3.05 -24.52 15.47
C LEU A 77 2.06 -25.61 15.00
N GLN A 78 2.49 -26.86 14.89
CA GLN A 78 1.63 -27.99 14.52
C GLN A 78 0.84 -28.61 15.71
N SER A 79 1.03 -28.12 16.93
CA SER A 79 0.33 -28.62 18.11
C SER A 79 -1.11 -28.08 18.20
N GLU A 80 -1.92 -28.63 19.12
CA GLU A 80 -3.26 -28.11 19.43
C GLU A 80 -3.25 -26.64 19.88
N GLN A 81 -2.13 -26.16 20.42
CA GLN A 81 -1.92 -24.76 20.80
C GLN A 81 -1.20 -23.94 19.71
N GLY A 82 -1.21 -24.43 18.46
CA GLY A 82 -0.47 -23.84 17.33
C GLY A 82 -0.73 -22.35 17.11
N GLU A 83 -1.99 -21.91 17.20
CA GLU A 83 -2.36 -20.49 17.05
C GLU A 83 -1.79 -19.60 18.16
N GLN A 84 -1.73 -20.10 19.39
CA GLN A 84 -1.12 -19.38 20.51
C GLN A 84 0.40 -19.30 20.34
N HIS A 85 1.02 -20.40 19.88
CA HIS A 85 2.45 -20.42 19.57
C HIS A 85 2.80 -19.52 18.40
N TYR A 86 1.96 -19.46 17.36
CA TYR A 86 2.11 -18.56 16.24
C TYR A 86 2.04 -17.11 16.70
N ALA A 87 1.01 -16.72 17.46
CA ALA A 87 0.90 -15.36 17.99
C ALA A 87 2.14 -14.94 18.81
N LYS A 88 2.60 -15.82 19.73
CA LYS A 88 3.83 -15.60 20.51
C LYS A 88 5.07 -15.48 19.62
N GLN A 89 5.16 -16.31 18.58
CA GLN A 89 6.25 -16.28 17.62
C GLN A 89 6.23 -14.98 16.81
N VAL A 90 5.07 -14.41 16.48
CA VAL A 90 5.02 -13.09 15.81
C VAL A 90 5.52 -11.98 16.73
N ASP A 91 5.05 -11.95 17.99
CA ASP A 91 5.34 -10.84 18.90
C ASP A 91 6.79 -10.87 19.44
N TYR A 92 7.41 -12.05 19.55
CA TYR A 92 8.74 -12.20 20.16
C TYR A 92 9.88 -11.47 19.41
N TYR A 93 9.78 -11.27 18.09
CA TYR A 93 10.93 -10.78 17.31
C TYR A 93 10.95 -9.29 17.05
N HIS A 94 9.89 -8.54 17.36
CA HIS A 94 9.83 -7.11 17.00
C HIS A 94 10.98 -6.28 17.61
N ASP A 95 11.45 -6.66 18.81
CA ASP A 95 12.52 -5.95 19.53
C ASP A 95 13.75 -6.83 19.80
N LEU A 96 13.92 -7.93 19.05
CA LEU A 96 15.07 -8.82 19.25
C LEU A 96 16.36 -8.22 18.69
N ASP A 97 17.35 -8.03 19.56
CA ASP A 97 18.74 -7.78 19.18
C ASP A 97 19.40 -9.06 18.65
N ILE A 98 19.98 -8.99 17.45
CA ILE A 98 20.54 -10.15 16.75
C ILE A 98 22.05 -9.98 16.64
N PRO A 99 22.85 -10.78 17.36
CA PRO A 99 24.29 -10.76 17.20
C PRO A 99 24.70 -11.09 15.76
N ILE A 100 25.67 -10.35 15.21
CA ILE A 100 26.19 -10.59 13.84
C ILE A 100 26.67 -12.05 13.68
N SER A 101 27.22 -12.68 14.73
CA SER A 101 27.67 -14.07 14.70
C SER A 101 26.54 -15.13 14.68
N ALA A 102 25.30 -14.79 15.06
CA ALA A 102 24.26 -15.79 15.34
C ALA A 102 23.35 -16.15 14.16
N ALA A 103 23.52 -17.33 13.55
CA ALA A 103 22.72 -17.82 12.42
C ALA A 103 21.21 -17.48 12.48
N ARG A 104 20.67 -17.04 11.34
CA ARG A 104 19.31 -16.51 11.26
C ARG A 104 18.58 -16.88 9.97
N VAL A 105 17.27 -17.02 10.08
CA VAL A 105 16.36 -17.20 8.93
C VAL A 105 15.09 -16.39 9.15
N GLY A 106 14.59 -15.75 8.11
CA GLY A 106 13.34 -15.01 8.17
C GLY A 106 12.52 -15.07 6.90
N PHE A 107 11.20 -14.97 7.05
CA PHE A 107 10.21 -14.98 5.97
C PHE A 107 8.86 -14.43 6.47
N MET A 108 7.97 -14.07 5.54
CA MET A 108 6.60 -13.65 5.85
C MET A 108 5.62 -14.82 5.88
N ALA A 109 4.57 -14.72 6.70
CA ALA A 109 3.44 -15.65 6.71
C ALA A 109 2.11 -14.91 6.94
N HIS A 110 1.09 -15.27 6.16
CA HIS A 110 -0.28 -14.75 6.31
C HIS A 110 -1.11 -15.57 7.30
N SER A 111 -0.66 -16.79 7.61
CA SER A 111 -1.36 -17.72 8.49
C SER A 111 -0.40 -18.67 9.20
N LEU A 112 -0.92 -19.35 10.23
CA LEU A 112 -0.22 -20.47 10.88
C LEU A 112 0.19 -21.55 9.85
N GLN A 113 -0.67 -21.87 8.89
CA GLN A 113 -0.40 -22.88 7.87
C GLN A 113 0.81 -22.50 7.00
N GLU A 114 0.87 -21.25 6.55
CA GLU A 114 2.00 -20.76 5.77
C GLU A 114 3.28 -20.66 6.60
N ALA A 115 3.18 -20.31 7.89
CA ALA A 115 4.32 -20.33 8.80
C ALA A 115 4.92 -21.74 8.92
N CYS A 116 4.08 -22.76 9.04
CA CYS A 116 4.50 -24.16 9.02
C CYS A 116 5.16 -24.55 7.69
N GLN A 117 4.60 -24.12 6.55
CA GLN A 117 5.19 -24.40 5.23
C GLN A 117 6.55 -23.73 5.05
N GLY A 118 6.70 -22.46 5.45
CA GLY A 118 7.96 -21.73 5.37
C GLY A 118 9.04 -22.36 6.26
N LEU A 119 8.68 -22.81 7.46
CA LEU A 119 9.57 -23.58 8.33
C LEU A 119 9.97 -24.92 7.72
N GLN A 120 9.03 -25.65 7.10
CA GLN A 120 9.35 -26.93 6.47
C GLN A 120 10.38 -26.75 5.34
N ILE A 121 10.15 -25.79 4.43
CA ILE A 121 11.10 -25.46 3.36
C ILE A 121 12.46 -25.06 3.94
N THR A 122 12.47 -24.26 5.01
CA THR A 122 13.69 -23.86 5.71
C THR A 122 14.46 -25.07 6.26
N LEU A 123 13.76 -26.04 6.85
CA LEU A 123 14.37 -27.25 7.39
C LEU A 123 14.99 -28.11 6.29
N ASP A 124 14.30 -28.27 5.17
CA ASP A 124 14.79 -29.05 4.03
C ASP A 124 16.09 -28.41 3.49
N LEU A 125 16.07 -27.09 3.25
CA LEU A 125 17.23 -26.33 2.78
C LEU A 125 18.40 -26.33 3.78
N LEU A 126 18.14 -26.19 5.08
CA LEU A 126 19.19 -26.22 6.10
C LEU A 126 19.82 -27.61 6.26
N LYS A 127 19.05 -28.68 6.08
CA LYS A 127 19.55 -30.08 6.14
C LYS A 127 20.45 -30.39 4.96
N GLU A 128 20.07 -29.94 3.76
CA GLU A 128 20.87 -30.10 2.54
C GLU A 128 22.08 -29.15 2.51
N GLY A 129 21.94 -27.95 3.09
CA GLY A 129 22.86 -26.82 2.93
C GLY A 129 23.54 -26.32 4.21
N THR A 130 23.85 -27.18 5.18
CA THR A 130 24.47 -26.80 6.47
C THR A 130 25.77 -25.97 6.34
N THR A 131 26.42 -26.00 5.18
CA THR A 131 27.67 -25.27 4.88
C THR A 131 27.48 -23.93 4.14
N ALA A 132 26.28 -23.63 3.65
CA ALA A 132 26.03 -22.39 2.91
C ALA A 132 26.15 -21.16 3.83
N GLU A 133 26.82 -20.11 3.35
CA GLU A 133 26.90 -18.84 4.07
C GLU A 133 25.56 -18.08 4.06
N SER A 134 24.79 -18.24 2.97
CA SER A 134 23.43 -17.72 2.84
C SER A 134 22.66 -18.39 1.72
N PHE A 135 21.33 -18.33 1.78
CA PHE A 135 20.45 -18.64 0.65
C PHE A 135 19.21 -17.74 0.65
N GLU A 136 18.60 -17.61 -0.51
CA GLU A 136 17.33 -16.95 -0.72
C GLU A 136 16.41 -17.89 -1.50
N HIS A 137 15.19 -18.07 -1.02
CA HIS A 137 14.18 -18.91 -1.68
C HIS A 137 13.15 -18.02 -2.40
N PRO A 138 12.62 -18.40 -3.58
CA PRO A 138 11.61 -17.62 -4.32
C PRO A 138 10.32 -17.29 -3.54
N LYS A 139 10.05 -18.00 -2.44
CA LYS A 139 8.94 -17.69 -1.51
C LYS A 139 9.28 -16.63 -0.45
N GLY A 140 10.39 -15.90 -0.59
CA GLY A 140 10.80 -14.88 0.38
C GLY A 140 11.34 -15.47 1.68
N ILE A 141 12.13 -16.55 1.59
CA ILE A 141 12.84 -17.11 2.75
C ILE A 141 14.31 -16.74 2.63
N TYR A 142 14.82 -16.03 3.62
CA TYR A 142 16.17 -15.50 3.64
C TYR A 142 16.93 -16.11 4.81
N TYR A 143 18.06 -16.74 4.54
CA TYR A 143 18.93 -17.32 5.57
C TYR A 143 20.34 -16.76 5.47
N ARG A 144 20.96 -16.54 6.63
CA ARG A 144 22.40 -16.31 6.74
C ARG A 144 23.00 -17.00 7.95
N LYS A 145 24.16 -17.62 7.74
CA LYS A 145 25.01 -18.16 8.80
C LYS A 145 25.55 -17.04 9.69
N THR A 146 26.12 -16.00 9.10
CA THR A 146 26.50 -14.75 9.78
C THR A 146 25.80 -13.53 9.17
N GLY A 147 25.50 -12.52 9.98
CA GLY A 147 25.10 -11.20 9.48
C GLY A 147 26.26 -10.55 8.74
N LEU A 148 25.95 -9.55 7.92
CA LEU A 148 26.92 -8.66 7.32
C LEU A 148 27.27 -7.55 8.33
N GLU A 149 28.54 -7.19 8.41
CA GLU A 149 28.98 -6.01 9.14
C GLU A 149 28.37 -4.76 8.49
N THR A 150 27.57 -3.99 9.23
CA THR A 150 26.83 -2.82 8.71
C THR A 150 27.39 -1.48 9.19
N GLU A 151 28.15 -1.45 10.29
CA GLU A 151 28.72 -0.21 10.84
C GLU A 151 29.61 0.52 9.82
N GLY A 152 29.28 1.78 9.52
CA GLY A 152 30.04 2.62 8.60
C GLY A 152 29.88 2.23 7.12
N LYS A 153 28.81 1.50 6.74
CA LYS A 153 28.61 0.94 5.39
C LYS A 153 27.22 1.12 4.81
N VAL A 154 26.25 1.57 5.61
CA VAL A 154 24.84 1.66 5.22
C VAL A 154 24.60 2.85 4.30
N VAL A 155 23.95 2.59 3.17
CA VAL A 155 23.67 3.58 2.13
C VAL A 155 22.17 3.74 1.95
N ALA A 156 21.64 4.94 2.16
CA ALA A 156 20.29 5.29 1.73
C ALA A 156 20.31 5.85 0.31
N LEU A 157 19.62 5.16 -0.61
CA LEU A 157 19.49 5.54 -2.01
C LEU A 157 18.08 6.07 -2.29
N PHE A 158 17.98 7.24 -2.92
CA PHE A 158 16.71 7.86 -3.24
C PHE A 158 16.40 7.83 -4.74
N ALA A 159 15.23 7.29 -5.08
CA ALA A 159 14.83 7.11 -6.47
C ALA A 159 14.57 8.43 -7.20
N GLY A 160 14.93 8.46 -8.49
CA GLY A 160 14.62 9.57 -9.39
C GLY A 160 13.24 9.46 -10.05
N GLN A 161 12.92 10.43 -10.91
CA GLN A 161 11.71 10.44 -11.73
C GLN A 161 11.68 9.25 -12.71
N GLY A 162 10.49 8.71 -12.95
CA GLY A 162 10.26 7.52 -13.80
C GLY A 162 9.91 6.26 -13.00
N SER A 163 10.03 6.33 -11.68
CA SER A 163 9.71 5.25 -10.73
C SER A 163 8.25 5.28 -10.24
N GLN A 164 7.56 6.41 -10.39
CA GLN A 164 6.20 6.60 -9.91
C GLN A 164 5.19 5.69 -10.62
N TYR A 165 4.17 5.25 -9.87
CA TYR A 165 3.03 4.52 -10.39
C TYR A 165 1.78 4.83 -9.56
N LEU A 166 0.60 4.66 -10.16
CA LEU A 166 -0.67 4.99 -9.51
C LEU A 166 -0.90 4.09 -8.29
N GLY A 167 -1.29 4.68 -7.15
CA GLY A 167 -1.48 3.93 -5.91
C GLY A 167 -0.19 3.45 -5.23
N MET A 168 0.98 4.00 -5.59
CA MET A 168 2.23 3.63 -4.90
C MET A 168 2.11 3.85 -3.39
N GLY A 169 2.46 2.83 -2.60
CA GLY A 169 2.45 2.92 -1.14
C GLY A 169 1.06 2.89 -0.51
N GLN A 170 -0.01 2.56 -1.27
CA GLN A 170 -1.39 2.55 -0.78
C GLN A 170 -1.57 1.76 0.51
N HIS A 171 -1.01 0.55 0.60
CA HIS A 171 -1.13 -0.30 1.79
C HIS A 171 -0.20 0.14 2.92
N ILE A 172 0.92 0.79 2.61
CA ILE A 172 1.80 1.41 3.61
C ILE A 172 1.06 2.58 4.26
N ALA A 173 0.41 3.43 3.45
CA ALA A 173 -0.37 4.56 3.92
C ALA A 173 -1.50 4.12 4.86
N LEU A 174 -2.13 2.96 4.65
CA LEU A 174 -3.16 2.44 5.57
C LEU A 174 -2.59 2.01 6.94
N ASN A 175 -1.33 1.60 6.95
CA ASN A 175 -0.69 0.88 8.05
C ASN A 175 0.28 1.73 8.88
N PHE A 176 0.82 2.81 8.31
CA PHE A 176 1.87 3.61 8.92
C PHE A 176 1.52 5.11 8.90
N PRO A 177 1.12 5.69 10.05
CA PRO A 177 0.90 7.13 10.20
C PRO A 177 2.05 8.03 9.72
N PRO A 178 3.36 7.72 9.92
CA PRO A 178 4.45 8.56 9.40
C PRO A 178 4.39 8.75 7.88
N PHE A 179 3.96 7.72 7.17
CA PHE A 179 3.77 7.78 5.72
C PHE A 179 2.58 8.65 5.35
N GLN A 180 1.47 8.58 6.09
CA GLN A 180 0.32 9.47 5.91
C GLN A 180 0.70 10.93 6.17
N GLN A 181 1.49 11.18 7.22
CA GLN A 181 1.92 12.51 7.62
C GLN A 181 2.76 13.17 6.53
N ALA A 182 3.69 12.44 5.90
CA ALA A 182 4.46 12.97 4.77
C ALA A 182 3.56 13.49 3.63
N TYR A 183 2.47 12.77 3.30
CA TYR A 183 1.48 13.25 2.33
C TYR A 183 0.67 14.44 2.84
N ALA A 184 0.31 14.47 4.13
CA ALA A 184 -0.39 15.61 4.72
C ALA A 184 0.45 16.90 4.68
N ASP A 185 1.76 16.78 4.95
CA ASP A 185 2.74 17.87 4.91
C ASP A 185 2.92 18.38 3.47
N MET A 186 3.07 17.47 2.51
CA MET A 186 3.19 17.84 1.09
C MET A 186 1.90 18.48 0.56
N ASP A 187 0.73 17.93 0.91
CA ASP A 187 -0.56 18.47 0.51
C ASP A 187 -0.77 19.89 1.07
N LYS A 188 -0.34 20.15 2.31
CA LYS A 188 -0.36 21.49 2.90
C LYS A 188 0.47 22.48 2.08
N VAL A 189 1.67 22.09 1.64
CA VAL A 189 2.53 22.93 0.79
C VAL A 189 1.84 23.24 -0.55
N LEU A 190 1.24 22.24 -1.21
CA LEU A 190 0.55 22.43 -2.49
C LEU A 190 -0.70 23.29 -2.36
N ILE A 191 -1.53 23.05 -1.34
CA ILE A 191 -2.74 23.85 -1.10
C ILE A 191 -2.37 25.31 -0.83
N LYS A 192 -1.32 25.57 -0.04
CA LYS A 192 -0.83 26.93 0.22
C LYS A 192 -0.38 27.63 -1.07
N ALA A 193 0.13 26.88 -2.04
CA ALA A 193 0.50 27.37 -3.37
C ALA A 193 -0.70 27.47 -4.35
N GLY A 194 -1.92 27.16 -3.91
CA GLY A 194 -3.11 27.14 -4.77
C GLY A 194 -3.18 25.94 -5.73
N LEU A 195 -2.41 24.88 -5.46
CA LEU A 195 -2.34 23.68 -6.27
C LEU A 195 -3.15 22.53 -5.66
N PRO A 196 -3.62 21.56 -6.49
CA PRO A 196 -4.28 20.37 -5.98
C PRO A 196 -3.37 19.55 -5.05
N PRO A 197 -3.93 18.88 -4.02
CA PRO A 197 -3.18 17.95 -3.17
C PRO A 197 -2.56 16.82 -4.00
N ILE A 198 -1.31 16.45 -3.71
CA ILE A 198 -0.63 15.36 -4.42
C ILE A 198 -1.25 14.01 -4.09
N SER A 199 -1.82 13.86 -2.89
CA SER A 199 -2.54 12.65 -2.50
C SER A 199 -3.69 12.30 -3.45
N ASN A 200 -4.34 13.30 -4.05
CA ASN A 200 -5.40 13.09 -5.04
C ASN A 200 -4.86 12.60 -6.40
N CYS A 201 -3.62 12.92 -6.74
CA CYS A 201 -2.95 12.44 -7.94
C CYS A 201 -2.40 11.02 -7.76
N VAL A 202 -1.87 10.70 -6.57
CA VAL A 202 -1.33 9.37 -6.27
C VAL A 202 -2.43 8.36 -5.98
N TYR A 203 -3.46 8.78 -5.24
CA TYR A 203 -4.63 7.98 -4.86
C TYR A 203 -5.91 8.63 -5.40
N PRO A 204 -6.12 8.68 -6.72
CA PRO A 204 -7.34 9.26 -7.25
C PRO A 204 -8.56 8.39 -6.91
N HIS A 205 -9.75 8.94 -7.16
CA HIS A 205 -10.96 8.14 -7.15
C HIS A 205 -10.90 7.03 -8.22
N PRO A 206 -11.30 5.79 -7.89
CA PRO A 206 -11.38 4.74 -8.88
C PRO A 206 -12.30 5.14 -10.04
N VAL A 207 -11.89 4.76 -11.24
CA VAL A 207 -12.62 4.99 -12.48
C VAL A 207 -12.83 3.66 -13.19
N PHE A 208 -13.94 3.54 -13.92
CA PHE A 208 -14.33 2.31 -14.60
C PHE A 208 -13.76 2.25 -16.02
N GLU A 209 -13.66 3.39 -16.69
CA GLU A 209 -13.18 3.47 -18.06
C GLU A 209 -11.66 3.45 -18.13
N ALA A 210 -11.10 2.63 -19.02
CA ALA A 210 -9.66 2.55 -19.27
C ALA A 210 -9.08 3.95 -19.54
N ALA A 211 -9.70 4.69 -20.48
CA ALA A 211 -9.22 6.02 -20.87
C ALA A 211 -9.11 7.01 -19.68
N GLN A 212 -10.01 6.91 -18.70
CA GLN A 212 -9.94 7.73 -17.48
C GLN A 212 -8.78 7.29 -16.58
N LYS A 213 -8.52 5.98 -16.49
CA LYS A 213 -7.38 5.43 -15.76
C LYS A 213 -6.06 5.84 -16.41
N GLU A 214 -5.96 5.79 -17.74
CA GLU A 214 -4.81 6.30 -18.47
C GLU A 214 -4.61 7.80 -18.25
N ALA A 215 -5.70 8.59 -18.18
CA ALA A 215 -5.62 10.01 -17.85
C ALA A 215 -5.09 10.26 -16.43
N GLN A 216 -5.49 9.44 -15.44
CA GLN A 216 -4.96 9.50 -14.07
C GLN A 216 -3.46 9.18 -14.03
N ILE A 217 -3.04 8.12 -14.74
CA ILE A 217 -1.63 7.75 -14.88
C ILE A 217 -0.84 8.88 -15.53
N SER A 218 -1.33 9.43 -16.64
CA SER A 218 -0.71 10.54 -17.35
C SER A 218 -0.58 11.78 -16.46
N THR A 219 -1.62 12.09 -15.67
CA THR A 219 -1.59 13.20 -14.69
C THR A 219 -0.48 13.01 -13.66
N LEU A 220 -0.34 11.81 -13.09
CA LEU A 220 0.75 11.50 -12.16
C LEU A 220 2.14 11.56 -12.82
N GLN A 221 2.24 11.23 -14.12
CA GLN A 221 3.49 11.26 -14.87
C GLN A 221 3.95 12.68 -15.27
N GLN A 222 3.08 13.69 -15.16
CA GLN A 222 3.48 15.09 -15.31
C GLN A 222 4.56 15.43 -14.27
N THR A 223 5.59 16.18 -14.67
CA THR A 223 6.82 16.36 -13.88
C THR A 223 6.56 17.09 -12.57
N GLU A 224 5.66 18.08 -12.64
CA GLU A 224 5.14 18.85 -11.52
C GLU A 224 4.39 18.01 -10.47
N ASN A 225 3.90 16.82 -10.84
CA ASN A 225 3.25 15.88 -9.92
C ASN A 225 4.20 14.74 -9.53
N ALA A 226 4.93 14.17 -10.49
CA ALA A 226 5.81 13.03 -10.29
C ALA A 226 6.90 13.30 -9.24
N GLN A 227 7.56 14.47 -9.30
CA GLN A 227 8.63 14.81 -8.36
C GLN A 227 8.11 14.93 -6.92
N PRO A 228 7.09 15.76 -6.62
CA PRO A 228 6.46 15.76 -5.29
C PRO A 228 5.99 14.39 -4.82
N ALA A 229 5.38 13.59 -5.71
CA ALA A 229 4.87 12.27 -5.37
C ALA A 229 6.00 11.32 -4.94
N ILE A 230 7.09 11.23 -5.71
CA ILE A 230 8.23 10.35 -5.40
C ILE A 230 8.95 10.84 -4.14
N GLY A 231 9.16 12.16 -4.01
CA GLY A 231 9.84 12.74 -2.86
C GLY A 231 9.07 12.46 -1.57
N THR A 232 7.76 12.64 -1.59
CA THR A 232 6.87 12.38 -0.44
C THR A 232 6.83 10.90 -0.08
N PHE A 233 6.73 10.02 -1.08
CA PHE A 233 6.81 8.57 -0.88
C PHE A 233 8.12 8.17 -0.19
N SER A 234 9.24 8.73 -0.65
CA SER A 234 10.57 8.43 -0.13
C SER A 234 10.75 8.93 1.31
N VAL A 235 10.24 10.13 1.63
CA VAL A 235 10.19 10.66 3.01
C VAL A 235 9.40 9.73 3.92
N GLY A 236 8.22 9.29 3.47
CA GLY A 236 7.38 8.38 4.26
C GLY A 236 8.08 7.07 4.61
N LEU A 237 8.75 6.44 3.63
CA LEU A 237 9.54 5.23 3.87
C LEU A 237 10.73 5.48 4.80
N TYR A 238 11.46 6.58 4.58
CA TYR A 238 12.62 6.93 5.39
C TYR A 238 12.23 7.14 6.85
N LYS A 239 11.16 7.89 7.10
CA LYS A 239 10.63 8.13 8.46
C LYS A 239 10.17 6.85 9.14
N ILE A 240 9.56 5.90 8.41
CA ILE A 240 9.19 4.58 8.99
C ILE A 240 10.45 3.85 9.47
N LEU A 241 11.48 3.75 8.63
CA LEU A 241 12.70 3.04 8.99
C LEU A 241 13.49 3.78 10.08
N GLU A 242 13.54 5.11 10.04
CA GLU A 242 14.19 5.94 11.06
C GLU A 242 13.55 5.73 12.44
N GLN A 243 12.22 5.63 12.52
CA GLN A 243 11.51 5.27 13.75
C GLN A 243 11.85 3.85 14.24
N ALA A 244 12.21 2.95 13.33
CA ALA A 244 12.71 1.62 13.65
C ALA A 244 14.20 1.59 14.01
N GLY A 245 14.85 2.75 14.15
CA GLY A 245 16.27 2.88 14.53
C GLY A 245 17.24 2.89 13.35
N PHE A 246 16.75 2.96 12.11
CA PHE A 246 17.61 3.07 10.93
C PHE A 246 18.53 4.28 10.97
N ARG A 247 19.79 4.09 10.58
CA ARG A 247 20.77 5.15 10.35
C ARG A 247 21.57 4.85 9.09
N ALA A 248 21.77 5.87 8.27
CA ALA A 248 22.62 5.78 7.10
C ALA A 248 24.02 6.35 7.40
N ASP A 249 25.05 5.71 6.86
CA ASP A 249 26.43 6.19 6.87
C ASP A 249 26.77 6.98 5.60
N PHE A 250 26.02 6.73 4.52
CA PHE A 250 26.10 7.43 3.25
C PHE A 250 24.70 7.67 2.69
N VAL A 251 24.53 8.77 1.96
CA VAL A 251 23.31 9.01 1.19
C VAL A 251 23.64 9.41 -0.24
N ALA A 252 22.81 8.95 -1.17
CA ALA A 252 22.93 9.26 -2.59
C ALA A 252 21.55 9.18 -3.24
N GLY A 253 21.39 9.77 -4.41
CA GLY A 253 20.11 9.75 -5.09
C GLY A 253 20.26 9.98 -6.58
N HIS A 254 19.39 9.37 -7.37
CA HIS A 254 19.46 9.48 -8.82
C HIS A 254 18.64 10.67 -9.32
N SER A 255 19.29 11.60 -10.02
CA SER A 255 18.64 12.80 -10.56
C SER A 255 17.84 13.52 -9.46
N PHE A 256 16.51 13.60 -9.56
CA PHE A 256 15.63 14.15 -8.54
C PHE A 256 15.94 13.64 -7.12
N GLY A 257 16.29 12.36 -6.97
CA GLY A 257 16.61 11.77 -5.68
C GLY A 257 17.79 12.43 -4.95
N GLU A 258 18.68 13.14 -5.65
CA GLU A 258 19.78 13.89 -5.02
C GLU A 258 19.26 14.99 -4.07
N LEU A 259 18.13 15.62 -4.40
CA LEU A 259 17.47 16.58 -3.53
C LEU A 259 16.93 15.89 -2.25
N THR A 260 16.39 14.68 -2.38
CA THR A 260 15.96 13.86 -1.24
C THR A 260 17.14 13.38 -0.40
N ALA A 261 18.28 13.06 -1.03
CA ALA A 261 19.50 12.68 -0.32
C ALA A 261 20.03 13.84 0.55
N LEU A 262 20.01 15.08 0.04
CA LEU A 262 20.36 16.27 0.83
C LEU A 262 19.43 16.44 2.05
N TRP A 263 18.12 16.24 1.88
CA TRP A 263 17.17 16.23 2.99
C TRP A 263 17.50 15.16 4.04
N ALA A 264 17.74 13.91 3.61
CA ALA A 264 18.10 12.82 4.51
C ALA A 264 19.41 13.07 5.28
N ALA A 265 20.36 13.81 4.68
CA ALA A 265 21.57 14.27 5.35
C ALA A 265 21.38 15.49 6.26
N SER A 266 20.15 15.91 6.52
CA SER A 266 19.80 17.11 7.32
C SER A 266 20.30 18.44 6.73
N VAL A 267 20.60 18.52 5.43
CA VAL A 267 20.94 19.78 4.75
C VAL A 267 19.72 20.69 4.68
N LEU A 268 18.54 20.09 4.49
CA LEU A 268 17.23 20.75 4.45
C LEU A 268 16.38 20.22 5.60
N ASN A 269 15.51 21.06 6.16
CA ASN A 269 14.42 20.59 7.04
C ASN A 269 13.24 20.10 6.18
N ASP A 270 12.22 19.51 6.82
CA ASP A 270 11.05 18.95 6.12
C ASP A 270 10.29 20.00 5.31
N ASP A 271 9.98 21.16 5.90
CA ASP A 271 9.22 22.23 5.23
C ASP A 271 9.95 22.77 3.99
N ASP A 272 11.26 23.06 4.14
CA ASP A 272 12.12 23.53 3.05
C ASP A 272 12.24 22.48 1.95
N TYR A 273 12.36 21.20 2.31
CA TYR A 273 12.41 20.11 1.34
C TYR A 273 11.09 19.98 0.56
N PHE A 274 9.94 19.95 1.24
CA PHE A 274 8.63 19.86 0.58
C PHE A 274 8.37 21.07 -0.34
N PHE A 275 8.76 22.27 0.09
CA PHE A 275 8.74 23.46 -0.76
C PHE A 275 9.64 23.29 -1.99
N LEU A 276 10.89 22.82 -1.83
CA LEU A 276 11.81 22.67 -2.96
C LEU A 276 11.41 21.59 -3.95
N ILE A 277 10.85 20.46 -3.52
CA ILE A 277 10.39 19.42 -4.48
C ILE A 277 9.17 19.91 -5.27
N GLN A 278 8.30 20.71 -4.66
CA GLN A 278 7.22 21.41 -5.34
C GLN A 278 7.78 22.40 -6.37
N ALA A 279 8.68 23.28 -5.95
CA ALA A 279 9.29 24.29 -6.81
C ALA A 279 10.07 23.67 -7.99
N ARG A 280 10.83 22.59 -7.75
CA ARG A 280 11.59 21.88 -8.79
C ARG A 280 10.68 21.22 -9.80
N GLY A 281 9.64 20.53 -9.34
CA GLY A 281 8.64 19.91 -10.21
C GLY A 281 7.98 20.93 -11.14
N GLN A 282 7.56 22.09 -10.59
CA GLN A 282 6.97 23.18 -11.36
C GLN A 282 7.95 23.82 -12.35
N ALA A 283 9.18 24.09 -11.92
CA ALA A 283 10.19 24.68 -12.80
C ALA A 283 10.54 23.76 -13.97
N MET A 284 10.60 22.45 -13.73
CA MET A 284 10.92 21.44 -14.74
C MET A 284 9.73 21.01 -15.61
N ALA A 285 8.52 21.51 -15.32
CA ALA A 285 7.36 21.29 -16.16
C ALA A 285 7.60 21.88 -17.57
N ALA A 286 6.98 21.27 -18.58
CA ALA A 286 7.08 21.77 -19.95
C ALA A 286 6.32 23.12 -20.05
N PRO A 287 6.92 24.17 -20.65
CA PRO A 287 6.22 25.44 -20.80
C PRO A 287 4.96 25.29 -21.67
N GLN A 288 3.81 25.77 -21.18
CA GLN A 288 2.53 25.67 -21.91
C GLN A 288 2.50 26.49 -23.20
N ALA A 289 3.36 27.51 -23.34
CA ALA A 289 3.20 28.57 -24.32
C ALA A 289 4.16 28.53 -25.53
N SER A 290 4.90 27.45 -25.77
CA SER A 290 6.00 27.50 -26.76
C SER A 290 5.99 26.40 -27.82
N HIS A 291 6.26 26.80 -29.07
CA HIS A 291 6.77 25.96 -30.17
C HIS A 291 8.17 25.36 -29.89
N PHE A 292 8.56 25.26 -28.62
CA PHE A 292 9.87 24.81 -28.18
C PHE A 292 9.83 23.31 -27.91
N ASP A 293 10.63 22.53 -28.65
CA ASP A 293 10.81 21.11 -28.38
C ASP A 293 11.66 20.95 -27.11
N THR A 294 11.01 20.71 -25.98
CA THR A 294 11.65 20.39 -24.70
C THR A 294 12.50 19.12 -24.74
N GLY A 295 12.45 18.37 -25.85
CA GLY A 295 13.16 17.13 -26.07
C GLY A 295 12.54 15.93 -25.35
N THR A 296 13.22 14.81 -25.47
CA THR A 296 12.86 13.55 -24.80
C THR A 296 14.12 12.73 -24.54
N MET A 297 13.96 11.58 -23.90
CA MET A 297 15.08 10.75 -23.45
C MET A 297 14.94 9.30 -23.91
N LEU A 298 16.06 8.67 -24.20
CA LEU A 298 16.16 7.29 -24.68
C LEU A 298 17.18 6.53 -23.83
N ALA A 299 16.71 5.54 -23.06
CA ALA A 299 17.60 4.59 -22.41
C ALA A 299 18.18 3.63 -23.44
N VAL A 300 19.48 3.39 -23.37
CA VAL A 300 20.23 2.52 -24.27
C VAL A 300 21.07 1.57 -23.44
N THR A 301 20.90 0.26 -23.68
CA THR A 301 21.65 -0.79 -22.99
C THR A 301 22.54 -1.54 -23.99
N GLY A 302 23.84 -1.64 -23.67
CA GLY A 302 24.86 -2.37 -24.42
C GLY A 302 26.27 -1.84 -24.16
N ASP A 303 27.18 -2.05 -25.11
CA ASP A 303 28.55 -1.53 -25.05
C ASP A 303 28.57 0.00 -25.10
N ILE A 304 28.98 0.62 -23.99
CA ILE A 304 29.04 2.08 -23.82
C ILE A 304 30.00 2.73 -24.80
N SER A 305 31.15 2.10 -25.11
CA SER A 305 32.14 2.68 -26.02
C SER A 305 31.58 2.78 -27.44
N GLY A 306 30.92 1.72 -27.91
CA GLY A 306 30.19 1.72 -29.19
C GLY A 306 29.04 2.72 -29.22
N ILE A 307 28.25 2.83 -28.14
CA ILE A 307 27.17 3.83 -28.04
C ILE A 307 27.74 5.25 -28.14
N GLN A 308 28.83 5.56 -27.43
CA GLN A 308 29.49 6.87 -27.52
C GLN A 308 29.95 7.18 -28.95
N ASN A 309 30.49 6.20 -29.68
CA ASN A 309 30.91 6.40 -31.06
C ASN A 309 29.73 6.73 -31.99
N VAL A 310 28.59 6.06 -31.80
CA VAL A 310 27.35 6.39 -32.52
C VAL A 310 26.87 7.79 -32.15
N VAL A 311 26.82 8.14 -30.87
CA VAL A 311 26.37 9.47 -30.40
C VAL A 311 27.23 10.60 -30.97
N LYS A 312 28.56 10.44 -31.00
CA LYS A 312 29.49 11.44 -31.59
C LYS A 312 29.20 11.76 -33.05
N SER A 313 28.60 10.83 -33.79
CA SER A 313 28.26 11.01 -35.21
C SER A 313 26.96 11.80 -35.45
N ILE A 314 26.18 12.08 -34.39
CA ILE A 314 24.90 12.77 -34.49
C ILE A 314 24.96 14.09 -33.70
N PRO A 315 24.81 15.25 -34.35
CA PRO A 315 24.83 16.52 -33.65
C PRO A 315 23.65 16.64 -32.68
N ASN A 316 23.85 17.39 -31.59
CA ASN A 316 22.81 17.74 -30.62
C ASN A 316 22.21 16.57 -29.81
N VAL A 317 22.82 15.39 -29.82
CA VAL A 317 22.49 14.30 -28.90
C VAL A 317 23.54 14.25 -27.79
N SER A 318 23.10 14.33 -26.54
CA SER A 318 23.96 14.25 -25.36
C SER A 318 23.65 13.01 -24.53
N ILE A 319 24.66 12.48 -23.83
CA ILE A 319 24.44 11.48 -22.79
C ILE A 319 24.09 12.23 -21.50
N ALA A 320 22.82 12.14 -21.11
CA ALA A 320 22.27 12.80 -19.92
C ALA A 320 22.46 11.97 -18.65
N ASN A 321 22.50 10.64 -18.75
CA ASN A 321 22.75 9.79 -17.59
C ASN A 321 23.73 8.67 -17.92
N TRP A 322 24.70 8.47 -17.03
CA TRP A 322 25.64 7.36 -17.00
C TRP A 322 25.23 6.43 -15.86
N ASN A 323 24.32 5.51 -16.16
CA ASN A 323 23.59 4.77 -15.14
C ASN A 323 24.29 3.49 -14.68
N ALA A 324 24.96 2.77 -15.59
CA ALA A 324 25.53 1.46 -15.26
C ALA A 324 26.69 1.07 -16.19
N ASN A 325 27.30 -0.09 -15.97
CA ASN A 325 28.39 -0.61 -16.80
C ASN A 325 27.98 -0.78 -18.27
N ASN A 326 26.71 -1.03 -18.53
CA ASN A 326 26.15 -1.25 -19.84
C ASN A 326 24.93 -0.37 -20.15
N GLN A 327 24.66 0.70 -19.39
CA GLN A 327 23.48 1.54 -19.60
C GLN A 327 23.79 3.04 -19.53
N VAL A 328 23.33 3.75 -20.57
CA VAL A 328 23.28 5.21 -20.62
C VAL A 328 21.90 5.71 -21.04
N VAL A 329 21.60 6.96 -20.75
CA VAL A 329 20.39 7.65 -21.24
C VAL A 329 20.80 8.81 -22.12
N LEU A 330 20.30 8.80 -23.34
CA LEU A 330 20.49 9.86 -24.33
C LEU A 330 19.37 10.88 -24.21
N ALA A 331 19.68 12.15 -24.40
CA ALA A 331 18.72 13.25 -24.36
C ALA A 331 18.98 14.22 -25.52
N ALA A 332 17.92 14.55 -26.23
CA ALA A 332 17.94 15.45 -27.39
C ALA A 332 16.51 15.89 -27.73
N THR A 333 16.36 16.67 -28.81
CA THR A 333 15.05 16.93 -29.44
C THR A 333 14.38 15.62 -29.83
N ARG A 334 13.04 15.60 -29.90
CA ARG A 334 12.25 14.40 -30.23
C ARG A 334 12.64 13.83 -31.58
N LEU A 335 12.93 14.71 -32.54
CA LEU A 335 13.36 14.33 -33.88
C LEU A 335 14.73 13.64 -33.88
N GLU A 336 15.71 14.16 -33.13
CA GLU A 336 17.04 13.53 -33.04
C GLU A 336 17.00 12.21 -32.26
N ILE A 337 16.20 12.13 -31.18
CA ILE A 337 15.96 10.85 -30.49
C ILE A 337 15.33 9.82 -31.44
N ALA A 338 14.35 10.21 -32.27
CA ALA A 338 13.73 9.29 -33.22
C ALA A 338 14.72 8.74 -34.26
N LYS A 339 15.67 9.58 -34.73
CA LYS A 339 16.75 9.17 -35.64
C LYS A 339 17.74 8.22 -34.98
N ILE A 340 18.34 8.62 -33.86
CA ILE A 340 19.37 7.80 -33.19
C ILE A 340 18.80 6.48 -32.70
N ARG A 341 17.52 6.44 -32.28
CA ARG A 341 16.83 5.20 -31.91
C ARG A 341 16.82 4.18 -33.04
N LYS A 342 16.60 4.60 -34.29
CA LYS A 342 16.64 3.69 -35.45
C LYS A 342 18.05 3.18 -35.70
N ILE A 343 19.04 4.06 -35.62
CA ILE A 343 20.46 3.73 -35.83
C ILE A 343 20.93 2.73 -34.77
N LEU A 344 20.68 3.00 -33.50
CA LEU A 344 21.07 2.11 -32.40
C LEU A 344 20.40 0.74 -32.49
N LYS A 345 19.11 0.68 -32.83
CA LYS A 345 18.43 -0.61 -33.10
C LYS A 345 19.07 -1.39 -34.23
N ALA A 346 19.46 -0.72 -35.32
CA ALA A 346 20.14 -1.36 -36.44
C ALA A 346 21.53 -1.91 -36.06
N HIS A 347 22.18 -1.32 -35.05
CA HIS A 347 23.43 -1.82 -34.46
C HIS A 347 23.22 -2.88 -33.38
N GLY A 348 21.98 -3.33 -33.13
CA GLY A 348 21.66 -4.40 -32.19
C GLY A 348 21.54 -3.96 -30.72
N TYR A 349 21.56 -2.66 -30.43
CA TYR A 349 21.39 -2.17 -29.06
C TYR A 349 19.94 -2.24 -28.59
N SER A 350 19.73 -2.57 -27.32
CA SER A 350 18.42 -2.46 -26.67
C SER A 350 18.14 -1.00 -26.35
N VAL A 351 16.99 -0.48 -26.80
CA VAL A 351 16.62 0.92 -26.61
C VAL A 351 15.17 1.07 -26.16
N THR A 352 14.96 1.93 -25.18
CA THR A 352 13.65 2.21 -24.57
C THR A 352 13.42 3.71 -24.52
N LEU A 353 12.35 4.18 -25.15
CA LEU A 353 11.94 5.59 -25.04
C LEU A 353 11.36 5.82 -23.65
N LEU A 354 11.85 6.84 -22.94
CA LEU A 354 11.38 7.15 -21.60
C LEU A 354 10.12 8.03 -21.66
N PRO A 355 9.08 7.75 -20.85
CA PRO A 355 7.85 8.54 -20.81
C PRO A 355 8.08 9.83 -19.99
N VAL A 356 8.93 10.72 -20.51
CA VAL A 356 9.30 11.99 -19.88
C VAL A 356 8.89 13.18 -20.76
N SER A 357 8.61 14.30 -20.12
CA SER A 357 8.15 15.53 -20.78
C SER A 357 9.26 16.31 -21.49
N ALA A 358 10.53 16.10 -21.11
CA ALA A 358 11.67 16.85 -21.58
C ALA A 358 12.97 16.04 -21.62
N ALA A 359 13.99 16.58 -22.28
CA ALA A 359 15.38 16.12 -22.28
C ALA A 359 16.11 16.67 -21.04
N PHE A 360 15.81 16.11 -19.86
CA PHE A 360 16.44 16.51 -18.60
C PHE A 360 17.96 16.36 -18.61
N HIS A 361 18.66 17.12 -17.76
CA HIS A 361 20.13 17.12 -17.69
C HIS A 361 20.82 17.57 -18.98
N THR A 362 20.16 18.48 -19.71
CA THR A 362 20.69 19.12 -20.91
C THR A 362 20.33 20.61 -20.94
N PRO A 363 20.97 21.42 -21.80
CA PRO A 363 20.57 22.81 -22.01
C PRO A 363 19.12 23.01 -22.47
N LEU A 364 18.42 21.96 -22.95
CA LEU A 364 17.01 22.05 -23.36
C LEU A 364 16.06 22.33 -22.19
N VAL A 365 16.50 22.16 -20.94
CA VAL A 365 15.73 22.52 -19.75
C VAL A 365 16.27 23.76 -19.03
N ALA A 366 17.06 24.60 -19.72
CA ALA A 366 17.61 25.84 -19.16
C ALA A 366 16.53 26.81 -18.63
N HIS A 367 15.31 26.74 -19.15
CA HIS A 367 14.17 27.54 -18.65
C HIS A 367 13.84 27.23 -17.18
N ALA A 368 14.09 26.00 -16.73
CA ALA A 368 13.80 25.53 -15.38
C ALA A 368 14.85 26.01 -14.35
N GLN A 369 16.06 26.31 -14.80
CA GLN A 369 17.18 26.56 -13.89
C GLN A 369 16.99 27.85 -13.08
N LYS A 370 16.61 28.94 -13.74
CA LYS A 370 16.45 30.23 -13.06
C LYS A 370 15.34 30.19 -12.00
N PRO A 371 14.10 29.73 -12.30
CA PRO A 371 13.05 29.63 -11.29
C PRO A 371 13.44 28.75 -10.10
N PHE A 372 14.11 27.61 -10.36
CA PHE A 372 14.55 26.75 -9.26
C PHE A 372 15.68 27.39 -8.44
N ALA A 373 16.65 28.06 -9.08
CA ALA A 373 17.70 28.79 -8.39
C ALA A 373 17.17 29.93 -7.52
N GLU A 374 16.06 30.55 -7.90
CA GLU A 374 15.36 31.55 -7.09
C GLU A 374 14.69 30.91 -5.86
N ALA A 375 14.01 29.76 -6.03
CA ALA A 375 13.44 29.00 -4.91
C ALA A 375 14.52 28.50 -3.92
N LEU A 376 15.69 28.08 -4.43
CA LEU A 376 16.81 27.67 -3.59
C LEU A 376 17.29 28.78 -2.65
N LYS A 377 17.15 30.06 -3.02
CA LYS A 377 17.57 31.21 -2.20
C LYS A 377 16.61 31.52 -1.05
N THR A 378 15.40 30.96 -1.06
CA THR A 378 14.38 31.24 -0.04
C THR A 378 14.39 30.23 1.10
N VAL A 379 15.21 29.18 1.02
CA VAL A 379 15.32 28.13 2.04
C VAL A 379 16.69 28.15 2.71
N THR A 380 16.80 27.50 3.87
CA THR A 380 18.05 27.48 4.64
C THR A 380 18.81 26.17 4.42
N PHE A 381 19.99 26.25 3.81
CA PHE A 381 20.92 25.12 3.68
C PHE A 381 21.80 24.97 4.92
N LYS A 382 21.94 23.74 5.41
CA LYS A 382 22.82 23.37 6.52
C LYS A 382 23.96 22.47 6.03
N ARG A 383 25.02 22.37 6.83
CA ARG A 383 26.10 21.40 6.59
C ARG A 383 25.53 19.96 6.63
N PRO A 384 25.90 19.08 5.68
CA PRO A 384 25.49 17.67 5.71
C PRO A 384 25.99 16.98 6.99
N LYS A 385 25.12 16.22 7.66
CA LYS A 385 25.50 15.35 8.78
C LYS A 385 26.02 13.99 8.33
N ILE A 386 25.64 13.59 7.12
CA ILE A 386 26.01 12.32 6.46
C ILE A 386 26.61 12.70 5.10
N PRO A 387 27.70 12.06 4.63
CA PRO A 387 28.23 12.29 3.29
C PRO A 387 27.17 12.06 2.21
N VAL A 388 26.95 13.10 1.40
CA VAL A 388 26.06 13.05 0.21
C VAL A 388 26.95 13.06 -1.02
N TYR A 389 26.71 12.18 -1.98
CA TYR A 389 27.43 12.20 -3.26
C TYR A 389 26.63 12.96 -4.32
N SER A 390 27.31 13.72 -5.18
CA SER A 390 26.66 14.50 -6.24
C SER A 390 26.66 13.75 -7.57
N ASN A 391 25.55 13.80 -8.29
CA ASN A 391 25.45 13.26 -9.64
C ASN A 391 26.36 14.00 -10.63
N ILE A 392 26.73 15.27 -10.41
CA ILE A 392 27.46 16.07 -11.42
C ILE A 392 28.89 15.56 -11.62
N ASN A 393 29.56 15.20 -10.52
CA ASN A 393 30.98 14.85 -10.51
C ASN A 393 31.27 13.52 -9.80
N GLY A 394 30.26 12.89 -9.22
CA GLY A 394 30.38 11.66 -8.43
C GLY A 394 31.15 11.85 -7.11
N GLN A 395 31.43 13.07 -6.68
CA GLN A 395 32.17 13.37 -5.45
C GLN A 395 31.22 13.73 -4.30
N ILE A 396 31.75 13.72 -3.08
CA ILE A 396 31.01 14.17 -1.89
C ILE A 396 30.71 15.67 -2.02
N TYR A 397 29.49 16.06 -1.62
CA TYR A 397 29.07 17.45 -1.52
C TYR A 397 29.99 18.26 -0.59
N PRO A 398 30.23 19.54 -0.89
CA PRO A 398 30.93 20.44 0.01
C PRO A 398 30.18 20.63 1.33
N ASN A 399 30.87 21.15 2.36
CA ASN A 399 30.28 21.39 3.68
C ASN A 399 29.60 22.75 3.83
N HIS A 400 29.90 23.71 2.95
CA HIS A 400 29.37 25.07 3.03
C HIS A 400 28.04 25.19 2.28
N ALA A 401 27.08 25.86 2.92
CA ALA A 401 25.71 26.03 2.42
C ALA A 401 25.66 26.62 0.99
N ASP A 402 26.43 27.68 0.73
CA ASP A 402 26.45 28.36 -0.57
C ASP A 402 26.96 27.44 -1.70
N ASP A 403 28.02 26.66 -1.43
CA ASP A 403 28.58 25.73 -2.40
C ASP A 403 27.61 24.59 -2.72
N ILE A 404 26.90 24.07 -1.70
CA ILE A 404 25.86 23.05 -1.86
C ILE A 404 24.72 23.60 -2.74
N GLN A 405 24.25 24.80 -2.42
CA GLN A 405 23.16 25.45 -3.15
C GLN A 405 23.55 25.71 -4.60
N GLN A 406 24.78 26.19 -4.85
CA GLN A 406 25.29 26.43 -6.20
C GLN A 406 25.39 25.13 -7.01
N LEU A 407 25.91 24.06 -6.40
CA LEU A 407 26.02 22.76 -7.06
C LEU A 407 24.64 22.20 -7.42
N LEU A 408 23.68 22.27 -6.49
CA LEU A 408 22.31 21.82 -6.71
C LEU A 408 21.57 22.66 -7.77
N ALA A 409 21.83 23.97 -7.85
CA ALA A 409 21.26 24.82 -8.91
C ALA A 409 21.76 24.44 -10.31
N LEU A 410 22.99 23.90 -10.42
CA LEU A 410 23.58 23.45 -11.68
C LEU A 410 23.15 22.02 -12.04
N HIS A 411 22.73 21.21 -11.07
CA HIS A 411 22.39 19.79 -11.20
C HIS A 411 21.48 19.46 -12.39
N MET A 412 20.40 20.23 -12.57
CA MET A 412 19.41 19.94 -13.62
C MET A 412 19.91 20.18 -15.05
N LEU A 413 21.04 20.90 -15.21
CA LEU A 413 21.65 21.20 -16.50
C LEU A 413 22.87 20.32 -16.81
N ASN A 414 23.31 19.51 -15.84
CA ASN A 414 24.49 18.68 -15.97
C ASN A 414 24.12 17.19 -16.01
N PRO A 415 24.90 16.36 -16.74
CA PRO A 415 24.70 14.92 -16.77
C PRO A 415 24.74 14.29 -15.38
N VAL A 416 24.00 13.19 -15.22
CA VAL A 416 24.01 12.36 -14.01
C VAL A 416 25.06 11.26 -14.16
N LEU A 417 26.13 11.35 -13.39
CA LEU A 417 27.23 10.39 -13.33
C LEU A 417 26.98 9.29 -12.27
N PHE A 418 25.80 8.66 -12.29
CA PHE A 418 25.37 7.71 -11.25
C PHE A 418 26.31 6.51 -11.08
N LYS A 419 26.84 5.96 -12.18
CA LYS A 419 27.87 4.91 -12.12
C LYS A 419 29.08 5.36 -11.28
N GLN A 420 29.61 6.54 -11.59
CA GLN A 420 30.78 7.09 -10.92
C GLN A 420 30.50 7.41 -9.45
N GLU A 421 29.31 7.95 -9.17
CA GLU A 421 28.81 8.20 -7.82
C GLU A 421 28.80 6.92 -6.98
N ILE A 422 28.21 5.82 -7.48
CA ILE A 422 28.17 4.54 -6.75
C ILE A 422 29.57 3.93 -6.61
N GLU A 423 30.43 4.03 -7.62
CA GLU A 423 31.81 3.55 -7.54
C GLU A 423 32.63 4.29 -6.48
N ASN A 424 32.48 5.62 -6.40
CA ASN A 424 33.16 6.45 -5.41
C ASN A 424 32.59 6.22 -4.00
N LEU A 425 31.28 6.08 -3.88
CA LEU A 425 30.62 5.76 -2.62
C LEU A 425 31.08 4.39 -2.09
N TYR A 426 31.18 3.39 -2.98
CA TYR A 426 31.71 2.08 -2.64
C TYR A 426 33.18 2.14 -2.22
N ALA A 427 34.01 2.92 -2.93
CA ALA A 427 35.39 3.16 -2.54
C ALA A 427 35.51 3.87 -1.17
N GLY A 428 34.51 4.67 -0.80
CA GLY A 428 34.36 5.28 0.53
C GLY A 428 33.92 4.33 1.64
N GLY A 429 33.55 3.07 1.32
CA GLY A 429 33.18 2.03 2.28
C GLY A 429 31.70 1.61 2.24
N GLY A 430 30.83 2.37 1.54
CA GLY A 430 29.40 2.06 1.47
C GLY A 430 29.12 0.85 0.58
N ASN A 431 28.61 -0.24 1.16
CA ASN A 431 28.32 -1.47 0.42
C ASN A 431 26.99 -2.16 0.80
N PHE A 432 26.18 -1.50 1.63
CA PHE A 432 24.88 -1.99 2.08
C PHE A 432 23.78 -1.00 1.66
N PHE A 433 23.22 -1.22 0.47
CA PHE A 433 22.35 -0.26 -0.22
C PHE A 433 20.86 -0.52 0.03
N ILE A 434 20.13 0.53 0.37
CA ILE A 434 18.70 0.50 0.65
C ILE A 434 18.01 1.56 -0.20
N GLU A 435 17.14 1.13 -1.11
CA GLU A 435 16.40 2.03 -2.01
C GLU A 435 15.09 2.49 -1.36
N PHE A 436 15.05 3.78 -1.03
CA PHE A 436 13.91 4.55 -0.57
C PHE A 436 13.23 5.19 -1.78
N GLY A 437 12.28 4.48 -2.37
CA GLY A 437 11.55 4.94 -3.53
C GLY A 437 10.63 3.85 -4.10
N PRO A 438 9.75 4.20 -5.03
CA PRO A 438 8.92 3.22 -5.70
C PRO A 438 9.75 2.39 -6.68
N GLN A 439 9.40 1.12 -6.85
CA GLN A 439 10.13 0.14 -7.67
C GLN A 439 11.56 -0.16 -7.18
N ASN A 440 12.35 -0.91 -7.96
CA ASN A 440 13.72 -1.35 -7.62
C ASN A 440 14.76 -0.93 -8.66
N ILE A 441 14.59 0.26 -9.24
CA ILE A 441 15.42 0.72 -10.36
C ILE A 441 16.87 0.88 -9.89
N LEU A 442 17.10 1.59 -8.79
CA LEU A 442 18.46 1.85 -8.29
C LEU A 442 19.12 0.58 -7.77
N THR A 443 18.36 -0.30 -7.13
CA THR A 443 18.83 -1.62 -6.68
C THR A 443 19.40 -2.42 -7.85
N ASN A 444 18.71 -2.41 -9.01
CA ASN A 444 19.20 -3.10 -10.21
C ASN A 444 20.41 -2.41 -10.83
N LEU A 445 20.45 -1.07 -10.83
CA LEU A 445 21.62 -0.32 -11.29
C LEU A 445 22.86 -0.58 -10.42
N VAL A 446 22.72 -0.57 -9.10
CA VAL A 446 23.81 -0.88 -8.15
C VAL A 446 24.34 -2.29 -8.39
N LYS A 447 23.46 -3.29 -8.52
CA LYS A 447 23.85 -4.69 -8.82
C LYS A 447 24.65 -4.79 -10.12
N ASN A 448 24.29 -4.00 -11.12
CA ASN A 448 25.01 -3.95 -12.39
C ASN A 448 26.37 -3.24 -12.25
N ILE A 449 26.42 -2.07 -11.60
CA ILE A 449 27.64 -1.26 -11.41
C ILE A 449 28.69 -2.06 -10.61
N LEU A 450 28.26 -2.70 -9.54
CA LEU A 450 29.10 -3.44 -8.60
C LEU A 450 29.15 -4.94 -8.89
N GLU A 451 28.84 -5.35 -10.12
CA GLU A 451 28.96 -6.74 -10.55
C GLU A 451 30.37 -7.28 -10.22
N GLY A 452 30.42 -8.48 -9.62
CA GLY A 452 31.67 -9.10 -9.18
C GLY A 452 32.30 -8.52 -7.90
N LYS A 453 31.71 -7.48 -7.29
CA LYS A 453 32.15 -6.90 -6.01
C LYS A 453 31.18 -7.28 -4.88
N PRO A 454 31.63 -7.64 -3.68
CA PRO A 454 30.73 -7.92 -2.55
C PRO A 454 29.92 -6.68 -2.17
N HIS A 455 28.59 -6.80 -2.20
CA HIS A 455 27.63 -5.76 -1.77
C HIS A 455 26.27 -6.38 -1.45
N PHE A 456 25.44 -5.64 -0.71
CA PHE A 456 24.04 -5.95 -0.46
C PHE A 456 23.16 -4.82 -1.01
N ALA A 457 22.04 -5.13 -1.67
CA ALA A 457 21.14 -4.12 -2.21
C ALA A 457 19.67 -4.59 -2.17
N VAL A 458 18.79 -3.80 -1.54
CA VAL A 458 17.36 -4.08 -1.40
C VAL A 458 16.51 -2.84 -1.64
N ALA A 459 15.35 -3.00 -2.27
CA ALA A 459 14.34 -1.96 -2.41
C ALA A 459 13.17 -2.21 -1.47
N LEU A 460 12.69 -1.16 -0.81
CA LEU A 460 11.58 -1.23 0.14
C LEU A 460 10.21 -1.39 -0.56
N ASN A 461 10.13 -1.09 -1.86
CA ASN A 461 8.91 -1.20 -2.65
C ASN A 461 9.21 -1.65 -4.09
N ALA A 462 9.78 -2.84 -4.24
CA ALA A 462 10.39 -3.28 -5.50
C ALA A 462 9.46 -3.38 -6.73
N SER A 463 8.14 -3.48 -6.55
CA SER A 463 7.18 -3.79 -7.61
C SER A 463 5.84 -3.06 -7.42
N GLN A 464 5.38 -2.48 -8.52
CA GLN A 464 4.04 -1.89 -8.63
C GLN A 464 2.88 -2.91 -8.61
N LYS A 465 3.17 -4.22 -8.77
CA LYS A 465 2.15 -5.27 -8.89
C LYS A 465 1.83 -5.97 -7.57
N LYS A 466 2.61 -5.71 -6.53
CA LYS A 466 2.48 -6.37 -5.22
C LYS A 466 1.96 -5.39 -4.18
N ASP A 467 1.41 -5.92 -3.10
CA ASP A 467 1.04 -5.13 -1.93
C ASP A 467 2.28 -4.36 -1.41
N SER A 468 2.13 -3.06 -1.16
CA SER A 468 3.26 -2.21 -0.74
C SER A 468 3.67 -2.44 0.72
N ASP A 469 2.74 -2.77 1.62
CA ASP A 469 3.03 -3.11 3.01
C ASP A 469 3.76 -4.45 3.10
N GLU A 470 3.33 -5.45 2.31
CA GLU A 470 4.03 -6.73 2.19
C GLU A 470 5.47 -6.57 1.72
N GLN A 471 5.69 -5.75 0.69
CA GLN A 471 7.03 -5.50 0.17
C GLN A 471 7.94 -4.81 1.19
N LEU A 472 7.39 -3.85 1.95
CA LEU A 472 8.13 -3.18 3.01
C LEU A 472 8.52 -4.18 4.12
N ARG A 473 7.57 -5.03 4.55
CA ARG A 473 7.81 -6.07 5.57
C ARG A 473 8.84 -7.10 5.11
N ASP A 474 8.73 -7.56 3.87
CA ASP A 474 9.69 -8.49 3.28
C ASP A 474 11.10 -7.88 3.24
N ALA A 475 11.22 -6.63 2.79
CA ALA A 475 12.49 -5.92 2.79
C ALA A 475 13.05 -5.74 4.21
N ILE A 476 12.22 -5.41 5.21
CA ILE A 476 12.65 -5.34 6.62
C ILE A 476 13.18 -6.70 7.11
N ILE A 477 12.55 -7.82 6.74
CA ILE A 477 13.05 -9.16 7.05
C ILE A 477 14.40 -9.39 6.40
N GLN A 478 14.55 -9.07 5.11
CA GLN A 478 15.83 -9.16 4.40
C GLN A 478 16.92 -8.34 5.10
N LEU A 479 16.61 -7.11 5.52
CA LEU A 479 17.52 -6.21 6.22
C LEU A 479 17.98 -6.81 7.56
N ARG A 480 17.06 -7.33 8.37
CA ARG A 480 17.40 -7.94 9.67
C ARG A 480 18.16 -9.24 9.51
N VAL A 481 17.81 -10.05 8.51
CA VAL A 481 18.55 -11.26 8.17
C VAL A 481 19.96 -10.92 7.67
N ALA A 482 20.10 -9.82 6.92
CA ALA A 482 21.37 -9.29 6.45
C ALA A 482 22.24 -8.70 7.56
N GLY A 483 21.70 -8.44 8.76
CA GLY A 483 22.46 -7.95 9.91
C GLY A 483 22.24 -6.48 10.25
N LEU A 484 21.27 -5.81 9.61
CA LEU A 484 20.88 -4.46 10.00
C LEU A 484 20.02 -4.52 11.28
N ALA A 485 20.43 -3.78 12.30
CA ALA A 485 19.66 -3.63 13.53
C ALA A 485 18.47 -2.70 13.29
N LEU A 486 17.26 -3.25 13.42
CA LEU A 486 15.99 -2.52 13.39
C LEU A 486 15.11 -3.03 14.53
N HIS A 487 14.40 -2.11 15.17
CA HIS A 487 13.56 -2.34 16.35
C HIS A 487 12.15 -1.77 16.15
N ASN A 488 11.19 -2.10 17.02
CA ASN A 488 9.85 -1.50 17.02
C ASN A 488 9.19 -1.45 15.62
N LEU A 489 9.22 -2.59 14.92
CA LEU A 489 8.76 -2.68 13.51
C LEU A 489 7.24 -2.61 13.34
N GLU A 490 6.48 -2.77 14.44
CA GLU A 490 5.02 -2.81 14.46
C GLU A 490 4.42 -1.86 15.51
N PRO A 491 4.81 -0.57 15.57
CA PRO A 491 4.43 0.33 16.65
C PRO A 491 2.92 0.64 16.68
N PHE A 492 2.24 0.45 15.54
CA PHE A 492 0.83 0.78 15.37
C PHE A 492 -0.10 -0.43 15.45
N LYS A 493 0.44 -1.64 15.63
CA LYS A 493 -0.34 -2.88 15.79
C LYS A 493 -1.02 -2.85 17.16
N SER A 494 -2.35 -2.80 17.19
CA SER A 494 -3.07 -2.89 18.47
C SER A 494 -2.68 -4.20 19.16
N PRO A 495 -2.35 -4.18 20.46
CA PRO A 495 -2.27 -5.40 21.24
C PRO A 495 -3.58 -6.15 21.03
N ARG A 496 -3.49 -7.46 20.73
CA ARG A 496 -4.69 -8.29 20.78
C ARG A 496 -5.09 -8.35 22.25
N THR A 497 -6.05 -7.52 22.65
CA THR A 497 -6.88 -7.89 23.77
C THR A 497 -7.55 -9.18 23.31
N ALA A 498 -7.11 -10.32 23.86
CA ALA A 498 -8.00 -11.47 23.87
C ALA A 498 -9.31 -10.90 24.41
N PHE A 499 -10.40 -10.97 23.64
CA PHE A 499 -11.70 -10.81 24.23
C PHE A 499 -11.72 -11.88 25.33
N GLN A 500 -11.49 -11.45 26.57
CA GLN A 500 -11.97 -12.22 27.69
C GLN A 500 -13.45 -12.29 27.40
N ASN A 501 -13.96 -13.50 27.24
CA ASN A 501 -15.38 -13.73 27.38
C ASN A 501 -15.73 -13.38 28.84
N GLU A 502 -15.66 -12.11 29.21
CA GLU A 502 -16.48 -11.61 30.30
C GLU A 502 -17.89 -11.80 29.77
N ALA A 503 -18.59 -12.75 30.39
CA ALA A 503 -19.98 -13.01 30.10
C ALA A 503 -20.69 -11.66 30.02
N ILE A 504 -21.18 -11.30 28.82
CA ILE A 504 -22.03 -10.13 28.64
C ILE A 504 -23.19 -10.35 29.60
N THR A 505 -23.13 -9.68 30.74
CA THR A 505 -24.24 -9.69 31.69
C THR A 505 -25.26 -8.80 31.00
N GLU A 506 -26.35 -9.39 30.52
CA GLU A 506 -27.48 -8.64 30.00
C GLU A 506 -28.03 -7.75 31.13
N SER A 507 -27.45 -6.56 31.32
CA SER A 507 -28.12 -5.50 32.05
C SER A 507 -29.25 -5.04 31.15
N THR A 508 -30.42 -5.64 31.33
CA THR A 508 -31.66 -5.12 30.80
C THR A 508 -31.82 -3.71 31.37
N VAL A 509 -31.55 -2.69 30.55
CA VAL A 509 -32.00 -1.35 30.87
C VAL A 509 -33.52 -1.40 30.76
N GLN A 510 -34.19 -1.63 31.89
CA GLN A 510 -35.60 -1.34 32.00
C GLN A 510 -35.73 0.17 31.77
N GLY A 511 -36.32 0.55 30.64
CA GLY A 511 -36.70 1.93 30.38
C GLY A 511 -37.59 2.42 31.52
N SER A 512 -37.02 3.22 32.42
CA SER A 512 -37.81 4.09 33.27
C SER A 512 -38.32 5.21 32.37
N GLU A 513 -39.64 5.27 32.18
CA GLU A 513 -40.32 6.42 31.63
C GLU A 513 -39.85 7.69 32.37
N SER A 514 -39.03 8.52 31.73
CA SER A 514 -38.75 9.88 32.21
C SER A 514 -39.12 10.87 31.12
N VAL A 515 -40.32 11.42 31.27
CA VAL A 515 -40.81 12.61 30.58
C VAL A 515 -39.92 13.79 30.99
N SER A 516 -38.86 14.11 30.23
CA SER A 516 -38.19 15.42 30.40
C SER A 516 -37.51 16.02 29.16
N GLU A 517 -37.57 15.40 27.98
CA GLU A 517 -36.82 15.93 26.82
C GLU A 517 -37.64 16.77 25.83
N GLN A 518 -38.98 16.80 25.91
CA GLN A 518 -39.78 17.67 25.05
C GLN A 518 -39.61 19.16 25.37
N ALA A 519 -39.46 19.53 26.65
CA ALA A 519 -39.27 20.93 27.06
C ALA A 519 -37.88 21.48 26.68
N ALA A 520 -36.85 20.64 26.71
CA ALA A 520 -35.49 21.02 26.34
C ALA A 520 -35.34 21.21 24.82
N PHE A 521 -36.07 20.41 24.03
CA PHE A 521 -36.08 20.51 22.57
C PHE A 521 -36.83 21.76 22.08
N GLU A 522 -37.95 22.14 22.71
CA GLU A 522 -38.68 23.37 22.37
C GLU A 522 -37.93 24.65 22.76
N GLN A 523 -37.16 24.64 23.85
CA GLN A 523 -36.30 25.77 24.22
C GLN A 523 -35.11 25.96 23.26
N ALA A 524 -34.56 24.86 22.72
CA ALA A 524 -33.46 24.92 21.76
C ALA A 524 -33.88 25.53 20.40
N LEU A 525 -35.16 25.41 20.02
CA LEU A 525 -35.68 25.96 18.76
C LEU A 525 -35.90 27.49 18.78
N GLN A 526 -36.03 28.11 19.96
CA GLN A 526 -36.38 29.54 20.08
C GLN A 526 -35.17 30.50 20.10
N ASN A 527 -33.95 30.00 20.33
CA ASN A 527 -32.76 30.84 20.37
C ASN A 527 -32.09 30.94 19.00
N LYS A 528 -32.35 32.06 18.28
CA LYS A 528 -31.60 32.47 17.09
C LYS A 528 -30.12 32.67 17.44
N HIS A 529 -29.24 31.92 16.79
CA HIS A 529 -27.78 32.08 16.89
C HIS A 529 -27.33 33.45 16.39
N GLN A 530 -26.76 34.25 17.30
CA GLN A 530 -25.72 35.24 17.01
C GLN A 530 -24.38 34.70 17.54
N GLU A 531 -23.33 34.86 16.75
CA GLU A 531 -21.94 34.51 17.07
C GLU A 531 -21.36 35.42 18.18
N ASN A 532 -20.60 34.82 19.11
CA ASN A 532 -19.24 35.25 19.46
C ASN A 532 -18.56 34.27 20.47
N SER A 533 -17.28 33.99 20.22
CA SER A 533 -16.33 33.20 21.03
C SER A 533 -15.87 33.95 22.30
N PRO A 534 -14.88 33.47 23.11
CA PRO A 534 -14.54 32.12 23.61
C PRO A 534 -14.49 32.10 25.16
N ILE A 535 -14.48 30.93 25.82
CA ILE A 535 -14.12 30.85 27.25
C ILE A 535 -13.04 29.79 27.47
N GLU A 536 -12.05 30.24 28.24
CA GLU A 536 -10.82 29.60 28.70
C GLU A 536 -11.05 28.35 29.55
N SER A 537 -9.99 27.55 29.59
CA SER A 537 -9.72 26.46 30.52
C SER A 537 -9.89 26.87 31.99
N ASP A 538 -10.55 26.04 32.79
CA ASP A 538 -10.09 25.86 34.16
C ASP A 538 -10.31 24.46 34.72
N SER A 539 -9.30 24.02 35.43
CA SER A 539 -9.10 22.73 36.07
C SER A 539 -9.57 22.75 37.52
N ARG A 540 -10.29 21.71 37.97
CA ARG A 540 -10.09 21.15 39.33
C ARG A 540 -10.89 19.86 39.58
N LEU A 541 -10.15 18.83 39.96
CA LEU A 541 -10.60 17.64 40.68
C LEU A 541 -10.91 18.03 42.14
N GLU A 542 -11.96 17.43 42.73
CA GLU A 542 -11.93 16.83 44.07
C GLU A 542 -13.23 16.04 44.36
N ASN A 543 -13.06 14.78 44.76
CA ASN A 543 -14.03 13.90 45.46
C ASN A 543 -14.16 14.37 46.93
N PRO A 544 -15.21 14.05 47.75
CA PRO A 544 -15.53 12.65 48.09
C PRO A 544 -16.94 12.29 48.70
N SER A 545 -17.17 10.97 48.82
CA SER A 545 -17.92 10.23 49.88
C SER A 545 -19.47 10.25 50.02
N THR A 546 -20.02 9.03 50.04
CA THR A 546 -21.37 8.53 50.46
C THR A 546 -21.64 8.71 51.97
N PRO A 547 -22.91 8.66 52.49
CA PRO A 547 -23.57 7.37 52.82
C PRO A 547 -25.14 7.29 52.86
N ALA A 548 -25.61 6.05 52.65
CA ALA A 548 -26.82 5.28 53.09
C ALA A 548 -28.07 5.88 53.79
N ALA A 549 -29.27 5.38 53.41
CA ALA A 549 -30.42 4.94 54.26
C ALA A 549 -31.59 4.36 53.39
N THR A 550 -32.02 3.08 53.43
CA THR A 550 -32.96 2.29 54.29
C THR A 550 -34.50 2.38 54.05
N PHE A 551 -35.13 1.18 53.87
CA PHE A 551 -36.54 0.74 54.13
C PHE A 551 -37.70 1.29 53.26
N SER A 552 -38.84 0.62 52.95
CA SER A 552 -39.49 -0.67 53.32
C SER A 552 -40.73 -0.95 52.43
N SER A 553 -41.06 -2.24 52.23
CA SER A 553 -42.39 -2.89 52.12
C SER A 553 -43.42 -2.50 51.05
N ARG A 554 -43.90 -3.46 50.24
CA ARG A 554 -45.11 -4.30 50.52
C ARG A 554 -45.36 -5.35 49.43
N GLU A 555 -45.79 -6.53 49.87
CA GLU A 555 -46.24 -7.69 49.09
C GLU A 555 -47.56 -7.42 48.36
N GLN A 556 -47.78 -8.07 47.20
CA GLN A 556 -48.98 -8.92 46.98
C GLN A 556 -48.97 -9.73 45.67
N THR A 557 -49.04 -11.05 45.86
CA THR A 557 -49.80 -12.07 45.11
C THR A 557 -49.41 -12.52 43.70
N SER A 558 -48.84 -13.73 43.71
CA SER A 558 -48.84 -14.78 42.68
C SER A 558 -50.25 -15.21 42.26
N ALA A 559 -50.60 -15.01 40.99
CA ALA A 559 -51.58 -15.83 40.23
C ALA A 559 -51.52 -15.53 38.71
N ALA A 560 -50.36 -15.62 38.06
CA ALA A 560 -50.27 -15.43 36.60
C ALA A 560 -49.12 -16.20 35.91
N ILE A 561 -48.44 -17.11 36.61
CA ILE A 561 -47.18 -17.71 36.12
C ILE A 561 -47.39 -18.94 35.21
N THR A 562 -48.58 -19.53 35.15
CA THR A 562 -48.75 -20.82 34.44
C THR A 562 -49.25 -20.73 32.99
N LYS A 563 -49.48 -19.53 32.43
CA LYS A 563 -49.90 -19.37 31.00
C LYS A 563 -48.84 -18.75 30.08
N SER A 564 -47.68 -18.35 30.60
CA SER A 564 -46.64 -17.61 29.86
C SER A 564 -45.40 -18.44 29.51
N VAL A 565 -45.42 -19.74 29.81
CA VAL A 565 -44.33 -20.69 29.50
C VAL A 565 -44.62 -21.49 28.23
N GLU A 566 -45.88 -21.89 27.99
CA GLU A 566 -46.26 -22.63 26.77
C GLU A 566 -46.20 -21.76 25.50
N ASN A 567 -46.55 -20.47 25.59
CA ASN A 567 -46.46 -19.55 24.47
C ASN A 567 -45.01 -19.19 24.07
N ARG A 568 -44.04 -19.32 24.98
CA ARG A 568 -42.64 -19.00 24.72
C ARG A 568 -41.90 -20.13 23.98
N GLN A 569 -42.27 -21.39 24.22
CA GLN A 569 -41.68 -22.53 23.52
C GLN A 569 -42.24 -22.73 22.10
N GLN A 570 -43.49 -22.32 21.83
CA GLN A 570 -44.05 -22.38 20.46
C GLN A 570 -43.43 -21.33 19.52
N VAL A 571 -43.19 -20.09 19.99
CA VAL A 571 -42.62 -19.00 19.17
C VAL A 571 -41.12 -19.23 18.87
N SER A 572 -40.37 -19.81 19.81
CA SER A 572 -38.95 -20.16 19.59
C SER A 572 -38.77 -21.32 18.61
N LYS A 573 -39.65 -22.33 18.63
CA LYS A 573 -39.59 -23.43 17.65
C LYS A 573 -39.96 -22.96 16.24
N GLN A 574 -41.00 -22.13 16.09
CA GLN A 574 -41.44 -21.64 14.78
C GLN A 574 -40.37 -20.82 14.04
N ASN A 575 -39.60 -19.97 14.74
CA ASN A 575 -38.54 -19.17 14.11
C ASN A 575 -37.31 -20.01 13.69
N SER A 576 -37.00 -21.10 14.40
CA SER A 576 -35.88 -21.99 14.03
C SER A 576 -36.22 -22.94 12.86
N THR A 577 -37.49 -23.33 12.73
CA THR A 577 -37.96 -24.20 11.65
C THR A 577 -38.24 -23.46 10.34
N ALA A 578 -38.47 -22.14 10.38
CA ALA A 578 -38.66 -21.32 9.18
C ALA A 578 -37.32 -20.88 8.53
N PHE A 579 -36.25 -20.73 9.31
CA PHE A 579 -34.97 -20.18 8.82
C PHE A 579 -34.17 -21.15 7.91
N THR A 580 -34.29 -22.46 8.15
CA THR A 580 -33.56 -23.49 7.41
C THR A 580 -34.13 -23.77 6.00
N PRO A 581 -35.47 -23.85 5.79
CA PRO A 581 -36.03 -23.99 4.45
C PRO A 581 -35.82 -22.76 3.56
N HIS A 582 -35.92 -21.54 4.11
CA HIS A 582 -35.75 -20.30 3.31
C HIS A 582 -34.32 -20.12 2.77
N GLN A 583 -33.27 -20.54 3.50
CA GLN A 583 -31.90 -20.55 2.95
C GLN A 583 -31.72 -21.57 1.81
N GLY A 584 -32.33 -22.75 1.93
CA GLY A 584 -32.30 -23.76 0.88
C GLY A 584 -32.99 -23.29 -0.40
N GLU A 585 -34.10 -22.57 -0.26
CA GLU A 585 -34.87 -22.03 -1.37
C GLU A 585 -34.16 -20.85 -2.06
N ALA A 586 -33.53 -19.95 -1.30
CA ALA A 586 -32.70 -18.88 -1.87
C ALA A 586 -31.44 -19.41 -2.58
N LEU A 587 -30.77 -20.42 -2.02
CA LEU A 587 -29.67 -21.11 -2.67
C LEU A 587 -30.14 -21.78 -3.97
N HIS A 588 -31.30 -22.44 -3.94
CA HIS A 588 -31.90 -23.08 -5.10
C HIS A 588 -32.26 -22.06 -6.19
N ILE A 589 -32.85 -20.91 -5.84
CA ILE A 589 -33.22 -19.85 -6.79
C ILE A 589 -31.96 -19.26 -7.44
N VAL A 590 -30.97 -18.83 -6.66
CA VAL A 590 -29.73 -18.23 -7.21
C VAL A 590 -28.95 -19.24 -8.05
N HIS A 591 -28.91 -20.51 -7.62
CA HIS A 591 -28.29 -21.57 -8.41
C HIS A 591 -29.07 -21.88 -9.70
N GLN A 592 -30.40 -21.90 -9.64
CA GLN A 592 -31.26 -22.11 -10.81
C GLN A 592 -31.11 -20.97 -11.81
N ASP A 593 -31.01 -19.73 -11.35
CA ASP A 593 -30.75 -18.56 -12.18
C ASP A 593 -29.37 -18.63 -12.83
N TYR A 594 -28.34 -19.08 -12.10
CA TYR A 594 -27.03 -19.37 -12.69
C TYR A 594 -27.12 -20.43 -13.80
N LEU A 595 -27.83 -21.55 -13.57
CA LEU A 595 -28.01 -22.61 -14.56
C LEU A 595 -28.81 -22.12 -15.79
N ASN A 596 -29.79 -21.25 -15.59
CA ASN A 596 -30.54 -20.63 -16.67
C ASN A 596 -29.65 -19.68 -17.48
N ASN A 597 -28.84 -18.84 -16.82
CA ASN A 597 -27.87 -17.96 -17.49
C ASN A 597 -26.82 -18.76 -18.28
N MET A 598 -26.36 -19.90 -17.75
CA MET A 598 -25.46 -20.82 -18.47
C MET A 598 -26.14 -21.45 -19.70
N ARG A 599 -27.44 -21.76 -19.61
CA ARG A 599 -28.23 -22.26 -20.74
C ARG A 599 -28.41 -21.16 -21.80
N GLU A 600 -28.74 -19.94 -21.40
CA GLU A 600 -28.89 -18.78 -22.29
C GLU A 600 -27.56 -18.43 -22.99
N TYR A 601 -26.44 -18.44 -22.26
CA TYR A 601 -25.09 -18.31 -22.83
C TYR A 601 -24.86 -19.34 -23.94
N THR A 602 -25.16 -20.61 -23.65
CA THR A 602 -24.95 -21.70 -24.61
C THR A 602 -25.81 -21.48 -25.86
N GLN A 603 -27.07 -21.05 -25.69
CA GLN A 603 -27.97 -20.75 -26.81
C GLN A 603 -27.50 -19.56 -27.64
N GLN A 604 -27.07 -18.46 -27.00
CA GLN A 604 -26.56 -17.27 -27.68
C GLN A 604 -25.25 -17.57 -28.43
N PHE A 605 -24.35 -18.33 -27.80
CA PHE A 605 -23.11 -18.79 -28.43
C PHE A 605 -23.42 -19.64 -29.68
N PHE A 606 -24.33 -20.62 -29.58
CA PHE A 606 -24.73 -21.42 -30.75
C PHE A 606 -25.44 -20.59 -31.83
N GLN A 607 -26.26 -19.61 -31.47
CA GLN A 607 -26.89 -18.71 -32.44
C GLN A 607 -25.86 -17.84 -33.18
N LEU A 608 -24.88 -17.29 -32.46
CA LEU A 608 -23.79 -16.50 -33.05
C LEU A 608 -22.93 -17.35 -34.00
N ILE A 609 -22.60 -18.58 -33.61
CA ILE A 609 -21.87 -19.51 -34.48
C ILE A 609 -22.71 -19.91 -35.71
N GLN A 610 -24.02 -20.12 -35.56
CA GLN A 610 -24.91 -20.42 -36.69
C GLN A 610 -25.08 -19.24 -37.65
N GLN A 611 -25.19 -18.02 -37.13
CA GLN A 611 -25.23 -16.80 -37.95
C GLN A 611 -23.93 -16.63 -38.74
N GLN A 612 -22.78 -16.90 -38.13
CA GLN A 612 -21.50 -16.88 -38.82
C GLN A 612 -21.41 -17.97 -39.90
N TYR A 613 -21.89 -19.19 -39.62
CA TYR A 613 -21.93 -20.28 -40.61
C TYR A 613 -22.84 -19.96 -41.81
N ALA A 614 -23.93 -19.21 -41.59
CA ALA A 614 -24.81 -18.72 -42.65
C ALA A 614 -24.18 -17.57 -43.45
N LEU A 615 -23.42 -16.67 -42.81
CA LEU A 615 -22.78 -15.51 -43.44
C LEU A 615 -21.46 -15.86 -44.17
N LEU A 616 -20.68 -16.81 -43.64
CA LEU A 616 -19.46 -17.34 -44.29
C LEU A 616 -19.75 -18.15 -45.56
N LYS A 617 -21.03 -18.47 -45.81
CA LYS A 617 -21.45 -19.15 -47.03
C LYS A 617 -21.48 -18.21 -48.25
N ASP A 618 -21.51 -16.89 -48.04
CA ASP A 618 -21.70 -15.90 -49.11
C ASP A 618 -20.74 -14.68 -49.10
N SER A 619 -19.72 -14.58 -48.23
CA SER A 619 -18.70 -13.52 -48.40
C SER A 619 -17.39 -13.72 -47.60
N GLU A 620 -16.24 -13.57 -48.28
CA GLU A 620 -14.91 -13.45 -47.67
C GLU A 620 -14.64 -11.98 -47.28
N ASN A 621 -15.08 -11.52 -46.10
CA ASN A 621 -14.77 -10.17 -45.60
C ASN A 621 -14.07 -10.20 -44.22
N PRO A 622 -12.78 -9.82 -44.13
CA PRO A 622 -11.96 -9.95 -42.91
C PRO A 622 -12.38 -9.02 -41.74
N ALA A 623 -13.04 -7.89 -42.00
CA ALA A 623 -13.49 -6.98 -40.94
C ALA A 623 -14.62 -7.57 -40.06
N MET A 624 -15.40 -8.52 -40.62
CA MET A 624 -16.45 -9.23 -39.91
C MET A 624 -15.91 -10.33 -38.99
N LEU A 625 -14.70 -10.85 -39.26
CA LEU A 625 -14.02 -11.80 -38.38
C LEU A 625 -13.51 -11.12 -37.11
N GLU A 626 -12.96 -9.91 -37.23
CA GLU A 626 -12.43 -9.16 -36.09
C GLU A 626 -13.53 -8.67 -35.13
N SER A 627 -14.68 -8.24 -35.66
CA SER A 627 -15.84 -7.90 -34.82
C SER A 627 -16.41 -9.12 -34.11
N PHE A 628 -16.42 -10.28 -34.77
CA PHE A 628 -16.84 -11.55 -34.18
C PHE A 628 -15.90 -12.04 -33.08
N GLU A 629 -14.58 -11.98 -33.29
CA GLU A 629 -13.58 -12.31 -32.26
C GLU A 629 -13.73 -11.43 -31.02
N ARG A 630 -14.03 -10.13 -31.21
CA ARG A 630 -14.38 -9.24 -30.10
C ARG A 630 -15.65 -9.65 -29.38
N SER A 631 -16.74 -9.93 -30.11
CA SER A 631 -18.01 -10.34 -29.50
C SER A 631 -17.88 -11.65 -28.72
N ILE A 632 -17.15 -12.64 -29.24
CA ILE A 632 -16.81 -13.87 -28.51
C ILE A 632 -15.94 -13.57 -27.29
N GLY A 633 -14.96 -12.68 -27.41
CA GLY A 633 -14.11 -12.25 -26.30
C GLY A 633 -14.91 -11.64 -25.15
N TYR A 634 -15.84 -10.74 -25.45
CA TYR A 634 -16.74 -10.14 -24.44
C TYR A 634 -17.67 -11.18 -23.80
N LEU A 635 -18.25 -12.09 -24.60
CA LEU A 635 -19.12 -13.16 -24.09
C LEU A 635 -18.38 -14.10 -23.13
N HIS A 636 -17.13 -14.47 -23.46
CA HIS A 636 -16.29 -15.28 -22.60
C HIS A 636 -15.86 -14.56 -21.32
N GLU A 637 -15.50 -13.28 -21.43
CA GLU A 637 -15.13 -12.49 -20.24
C GLU A 637 -16.32 -12.33 -19.29
N HIS A 638 -17.51 -12.05 -19.81
CA HIS A 638 -18.74 -11.98 -19.05
C HIS A 638 -19.08 -13.33 -18.37
N GLN A 639 -18.92 -14.45 -19.08
CA GLN A 639 -19.11 -15.79 -18.51
C GLN A 639 -18.12 -16.06 -17.37
N ALA A 640 -16.84 -15.71 -17.56
CA ALA A 640 -15.81 -15.90 -16.54
C ALA A 640 -16.08 -15.07 -15.28
N GLN A 641 -16.60 -13.84 -15.43
CA GLN A 641 -17.02 -13.01 -14.29
C GLN A 641 -18.23 -13.61 -13.58
N THR A 642 -19.25 -14.05 -14.32
CA THR A 642 -20.45 -14.70 -13.75
C THR A 642 -20.08 -15.95 -12.94
N GLN A 643 -19.15 -16.76 -13.47
CA GLN A 643 -18.64 -17.95 -12.77
C GLN A 643 -17.91 -17.59 -11.47
N ARG A 644 -17.05 -16.56 -11.47
CA ARG A 644 -16.33 -16.11 -10.26
C ARG A 644 -17.27 -15.61 -9.17
N VAL A 645 -18.29 -14.83 -9.54
CA VAL A 645 -19.29 -14.30 -8.58
C VAL A 645 -20.10 -15.45 -7.98
N HIS A 646 -20.54 -16.40 -8.81
CA HIS A 646 -21.26 -17.59 -8.32
C HIS A 646 -20.38 -18.47 -7.42
N GLU A 647 -19.10 -18.65 -7.74
CA GLU A 647 -18.15 -19.38 -6.91
C GLU A 647 -17.97 -18.71 -5.54
N GLN A 648 -17.85 -17.37 -5.50
CA GLN A 648 -17.80 -16.61 -4.26
C GLN A 648 -19.10 -16.73 -3.46
N TYR A 649 -20.26 -16.69 -4.11
CA TYR A 649 -21.55 -16.91 -3.47
C TYR A 649 -21.64 -18.29 -2.81
N LEU A 650 -21.28 -19.35 -3.53
CA LEU A 650 -21.25 -20.73 -2.99
C LEU A 650 -20.27 -20.86 -1.82
N LYS A 651 -19.07 -20.27 -1.93
CA LYS A 651 -18.09 -20.25 -0.82
C LYS A 651 -18.66 -19.56 0.42
N ASN A 652 -19.33 -18.43 0.25
CA ASN A 652 -19.96 -17.71 1.36
C ASN A 652 -21.10 -18.52 1.99
N GLN A 653 -21.89 -19.25 1.20
CA GLN A 653 -22.97 -20.11 1.69
C GLN A 653 -22.44 -21.34 2.44
N VAL A 654 -21.38 -21.98 1.94
CA VAL A 654 -20.70 -23.10 2.63
C VAL A 654 -20.12 -22.63 3.96
N ASN A 655 -19.42 -21.49 3.98
CA ASN A 655 -18.85 -20.91 5.20
C ASN A 655 -19.95 -20.57 6.22
N SER A 656 -21.09 -20.05 5.76
CA SER A 656 -22.24 -19.73 6.61
C SER A 656 -22.87 -21.00 7.18
N SER A 657 -23.05 -22.03 6.36
CA SER A 657 -23.60 -23.32 6.77
C SER A 657 -22.67 -24.07 7.74
N GLN A 658 -21.35 -24.03 7.51
CA GLN A 658 -20.35 -24.57 8.45
C GLN A 658 -20.38 -23.84 9.79
N SER A 659 -20.52 -22.50 9.77
CA SER A 659 -20.66 -21.70 10.99
C SER A 659 -21.93 -22.07 11.77
N ILE A 660 -23.05 -22.32 11.09
CA ILE A 660 -24.31 -22.77 11.70
C ILE A 660 -24.20 -24.21 12.24
N LEU A 661 -23.53 -25.12 11.53
CA LEU A 661 -23.28 -26.49 11.98
C LEU A 661 -22.36 -26.54 13.21
N GLN A 662 -21.30 -25.74 13.20
CA GLN A 662 -20.43 -25.55 14.36
C GLN A 662 -21.20 -24.99 15.55
N TRP A 663 -22.11 -24.04 15.32
CA TRP A 663 -23.02 -23.53 16.36
C TRP A 663 -23.97 -24.61 16.89
N LYS A 664 -24.61 -25.41 16.03
CA LYS A 664 -25.51 -26.51 16.45
C LYS A 664 -24.77 -27.62 17.19
N GLN A 665 -23.55 -27.95 16.78
CA GLN A 665 -22.71 -28.94 17.48
C GLN A 665 -22.28 -28.42 18.85
N HIS A 666 -21.94 -27.14 18.97
CA HIS A 666 -21.64 -26.51 20.26
C HIS A 666 -22.86 -26.47 21.20
N SER A 667 -24.05 -26.17 20.66
CA SER A 667 -25.29 -26.12 21.44
C SER A 667 -25.81 -27.52 21.87
N ALA A 668 -25.52 -28.58 21.11
CA ALA A 668 -25.95 -29.94 21.44
C ALA A 668 -25.02 -30.66 22.46
N LEU A 669 -23.81 -30.15 22.68
CA LEU A 669 -22.83 -30.71 23.62
C LEU A 669 -22.88 -30.04 25.01
N HIS A 670 -23.60 -28.92 25.15
CA HIS A 670 -23.69 -28.14 26.37
C HIS A 670 -25.14 -27.70 26.65
N ASP A 671 -25.97 -28.65 27.09
CA ASP A 671 -27.21 -28.30 27.83
C ASP A 671 -26.80 -27.77 29.21
N GLY A 672 -26.48 -26.47 29.29
CA GLY A 672 -26.25 -25.82 30.59
C GLY A 672 -25.54 -24.48 30.62
N GLU A 673 -24.71 -24.10 29.65
CA GLU A 673 -23.92 -22.85 29.75
C GLU A 673 -23.75 -22.09 28.42
N SER A 674 -23.89 -20.77 28.55
CA SER A 674 -23.79 -19.63 27.61
C SER A 674 -23.26 -19.83 26.18
N THR A 675 -24.09 -19.41 25.22
CA THR A 675 -23.87 -19.29 23.76
C THR A 675 -22.87 -18.20 23.33
N PRO A 676 -22.08 -18.38 22.24
CA PRO A 676 -21.18 -17.37 21.67
C PRO A 676 -21.89 -16.30 20.82
N PRO A 677 -21.25 -15.14 20.54
CA PRO A 677 -21.88 -14.02 19.85
C PRO A 677 -22.11 -14.31 18.36
N ILE A 678 -23.29 -13.94 17.88
CA ILE A 678 -23.76 -14.06 16.49
C ILE A 678 -23.02 -13.05 15.61
N SER A 679 -22.14 -13.52 14.72
CA SER A 679 -21.69 -12.73 13.57
C SER A 679 -22.86 -12.62 12.58
N LYS A 680 -23.26 -11.38 12.29
CA LYS A 680 -24.27 -10.93 11.30
C LYS A 680 -24.70 -11.98 10.28
N LEU A 681 -25.95 -12.44 10.39
CA LEU A 681 -26.69 -13.05 9.29
C LEU A 681 -26.95 -11.99 8.19
N PRO A 682 -26.90 -12.35 6.90
CA PRO A 682 -27.37 -11.45 5.84
C PRO A 682 -28.88 -11.29 5.95
N THR A 683 -29.37 -10.04 5.99
CA THR A 683 -30.79 -9.71 5.84
C THR A 683 -31.23 -9.89 4.39
N GLU A 684 -32.49 -10.30 4.17
CA GLU A 684 -33.11 -10.59 2.86
C GLU A 684 -32.95 -9.45 1.81
N GLU A 685 -32.77 -8.20 2.24
CA GLU A 685 -32.50 -7.06 1.35
C GLU A 685 -31.19 -7.18 0.55
N SER A 686 -30.19 -7.90 1.08
CA SER A 686 -28.91 -8.11 0.40
C SER A 686 -28.99 -9.11 -0.77
N ALA A 687 -29.99 -9.99 -0.77
CA ALA A 687 -30.21 -10.96 -1.85
C ALA A 687 -30.96 -10.35 -3.05
N LEU A 688 -31.87 -9.41 -2.80
CA LEU A 688 -32.67 -8.75 -3.85
C LEU A 688 -31.89 -7.67 -4.62
N GLN A 689 -30.83 -7.10 -4.05
CA GLN A 689 -29.97 -6.12 -4.75
C GLN A 689 -29.00 -6.76 -5.76
N VAL A 690 -28.67 -8.05 -5.63
CA VAL A 690 -27.76 -8.75 -6.55
C VAL A 690 -28.47 -9.13 -7.86
N VAL A 691 -29.78 -9.34 -7.82
CA VAL A 691 -30.59 -9.72 -9.00
C VAL A 691 -30.92 -8.49 -9.87
N SER A 692 -30.96 -7.28 -9.31
CA SER A 692 -31.30 -6.05 -10.06
C SER A 692 -30.12 -5.36 -10.75
N SER A 693 -28.88 -5.77 -10.44
CA SER A 693 -27.66 -5.19 -11.05
C SER A 693 -27.24 -5.84 -12.38
N ILE A 694 -28.00 -6.82 -12.89
CA ILE A 694 -27.74 -7.43 -14.20
C ILE A 694 -28.70 -6.79 -15.21
N SER A 695 -28.25 -5.73 -15.87
CA SER A 695 -28.98 -5.11 -16.99
C SER A 695 -29.05 -6.11 -18.15
N LYS A 696 -30.26 -6.42 -18.64
CA LYS A 696 -30.42 -7.13 -19.92
C LYS A 696 -29.83 -6.26 -21.04
N PRO A 697 -29.00 -6.81 -21.95
CA PRO A 697 -28.61 -6.07 -23.14
C PRO A 697 -29.86 -5.78 -23.97
N THR A 698 -30.09 -4.50 -24.26
CA THR A 698 -31.11 -4.06 -25.22
C THR A 698 -30.69 -4.49 -26.61
N SER A 699 -31.67 -4.85 -27.44
CA SER A 699 -31.52 -5.33 -28.82
C SER A 699 -30.84 -4.37 -29.81
N SER A 700 -30.31 -3.24 -29.34
CA SER A 700 -29.45 -2.32 -30.09
C SER A 700 -27.95 -2.57 -29.91
N GLU A 701 -27.55 -3.50 -29.04
CA GLU A 701 -26.14 -3.84 -28.76
C GLU A 701 -25.74 -5.28 -29.15
N LEU A 702 -26.59 -5.99 -29.90
CA LEU A 702 -26.28 -7.29 -30.52
C LEU A 702 -26.02 -7.14 -32.02
#